data_AF-A6F7I0-F1
#
_entry.id   AF-A6F7I0-F1
#
_cell.length_a   1.000
_cell.length_b   1.000
_cell.length_c   1.000
_cell.angle_alpha   90.00
_cell.angle_beta   90.00
_cell.angle_gamma   90.00
#
_symmetry.space_group_name_H-M   'P 1'
#
loop_
_entity.id
_entity.type
_entity.pdbx_description
1 polymer ?
#
loop_
_entity_poly.entity_id
_entity_poly.type
_entity_poly.pdbx_seq_one_letter_code
_entity_poly.pdbx_strand_id
1 'polypeptide(L)'
;MSKINNKIIVKNRFIQGAVVISALSFQPFVNAQVSAQLDPPPQVCFYEHDDYAGLQTCFDSTQHTVGSENDIWSSVKVPSGSLLTLFEHDDYGGKQWTLYPGEYASLSDYYFNDIVSSFSIDPLVCFYDKTDFQGTPSCYSASHQSIGKANDSWSSVTVPVGYKLTIYQDDHYNGSSAEVNAAGQLRLANINFDNKVSSFLLTKADKTFNEYSWVGAHNAHASQGYVFAIGYMNQWLDIPEQLRDHNVRSLLIDIRYEDGRVELTHSTDNAGEFIDRMNNEIVPFLKANPDVVLTFDVEVTNNVLTKDQLKEAMDQMPEFTAMMFDPRDPVWDGKQEWPTLEEMAAANQRILLYIDKYDVSGDYGDYYVLYRKDVTMENMWAVTDYDSCEERHKYGVPTVNILGHKTWSRLFSMNHFPNVPHSGIAASDNNWDGLYPRIIDTCMPATLLDKKPNFIAVDFIEQGDVQEITEVLNEGGVIFYEGNGATQNIVCGIGGDKTRYIPSGEHGCENDEARSAKLVDVQAGTTIVVYDSPSGNTNDDYTVIQIKHNLSEYVIDSFESNVSNAAVNQWAFHNNGLDGKISYFEVFKPGDYEVTPEIMLYEGNNATQNIVCTLNVYDREFNFKNSGSCDNDETRSAKLVGVSAGTQFTVYDSPNGDTGDDYTQITVLQDILGTYDIDSYEDSYSDDYVRVNFHRHNGLDGKVSRIKISAP
;
A
#
# COMPACT_ATOMS: atom_id res chain seq x y z
N MET A 1 -39.22 -65.99 -29.40
CA MET A 1 -39.80 -66.97 -28.45
C MET A 1 -40.24 -66.21 -27.20
N SER A 2 -41.54 -66.30 -26.88
CA SER A 2 -42.24 -66.05 -25.59
C SER A 2 -42.02 -64.69 -24.86
N LYS A 3 -42.92 -63.68 -25.00
CA LYS A 3 -44.14 -63.37 -24.17
C LYS A 3 -43.79 -62.81 -22.76
N ILE A 4 -44.30 -61.69 -22.20
CA ILE A 4 -45.55 -60.90 -22.31
C ILE A 4 -45.36 -59.47 -21.70
N ASN A 5 -46.27 -58.58 -22.11
CA ASN A 5 -46.55 -57.15 -21.84
C ASN A 5 -46.65 -56.56 -20.40
N ASN A 6 -46.51 -55.22 -20.39
CA ASN A 6 -47.33 -54.15 -19.75
C ASN A 6 -47.13 -53.65 -18.30
N LYS A 7 -46.74 -52.36 -18.23
CA LYS A 7 -47.40 -51.17 -17.61
C LYS A 7 -47.96 -51.17 -16.16
N ILE A 8 -47.50 -50.14 -15.43
CA ILE A 8 -48.20 -49.20 -14.51
C ILE A 8 -48.37 -49.56 -13.01
N ILE A 9 -47.58 -48.83 -12.19
CA ILE A 9 -47.83 -48.02 -10.96
C ILE A 9 -49.13 -48.30 -10.14
N VAL A 10 -49.00 -48.43 -8.80
CA VAL A 10 -49.61 -47.57 -7.73
C VAL A 10 -49.52 -48.20 -6.31
N LYS A 11 -48.84 -47.46 -5.41
CA LYS A 11 -49.01 -47.15 -3.95
C LYS A 11 -49.19 -48.21 -2.83
N ASN A 12 -48.48 -47.88 -1.72
CA ASN A 12 -48.77 -48.03 -0.27
C ASN A 12 -48.82 -49.45 0.33
N ARG A 13 -48.34 -49.77 1.55
CA ARG A 13 -48.18 -49.03 2.82
C ARG A 13 -47.29 -49.86 3.78
N PHE A 14 -46.44 -49.15 4.56
CA PHE A 14 -46.09 -49.32 5.99
C PHE A 14 -45.85 -50.69 6.63
N ILE A 15 -44.70 -50.84 7.32
CA ILE A 15 -44.56 -51.33 8.72
C ILE A 15 -43.40 -50.59 9.43
N GLN A 16 -43.65 -50.27 10.70
CA GLN A 16 -42.86 -49.46 11.66
C GLN A 16 -41.63 -50.18 12.26
N GLY A 17 -40.64 -49.39 12.69
CA GLY A 17 -39.60 -49.75 13.66
C GLY A 17 -38.87 -48.49 14.13
N ALA A 18 -38.94 -48.19 15.42
CA ALA A 18 -38.71 -46.88 16.05
C ALA A 18 -37.25 -46.39 16.11
N VAL A 19 -37.07 -45.07 15.96
CA VAL A 19 -35.90 -44.32 16.44
C VAL A 19 -36.38 -43.31 17.47
N VAL A 20 -35.82 -43.37 18.67
CA VAL A 20 -36.04 -42.41 19.75
C VAL A 20 -35.23 -41.16 19.42
N ILE A 21 -35.90 -40.07 19.06
CA ILE A 21 -35.31 -38.74 19.01
C ILE A 21 -35.59 -38.08 20.36
N SER A 22 -34.57 -37.98 21.20
CA SER A 22 -34.59 -37.13 22.38
C SER A 22 -34.65 -35.67 21.94
N ALA A 23 -35.78 -35.02 22.23
CA ALA A 23 -35.94 -33.58 22.07
C ALA A 23 -35.01 -32.85 23.04
N LEU A 24 -33.98 -32.18 22.52
CA LEU A 24 -33.27 -31.13 23.24
C LEU A 24 -34.11 -29.86 23.12
N SER A 25 -34.65 -29.42 24.25
CA SER A 25 -35.29 -28.12 24.39
C SER A 25 -34.27 -27.01 24.19
N PHE A 26 -34.39 -26.23 23.12
CA PHE A 26 -33.74 -24.93 23.01
C PHE A 26 -34.33 -24.01 24.09
N GLN A 27 -33.56 -23.71 25.12
CA GLN A 27 -33.84 -22.54 25.95
C GLN A 27 -33.39 -21.29 25.19
N PRO A 28 -34.15 -20.19 25.23
CA PRO A 28 -33.71 -18.94 24.65
C PRO A 28 -32.50 -18.44 25.45
N PHE A 29 -31.38 -18.22 24.76
CA PHE A 29 -30.31 -17.43 25.31
C PHE A 29 -30.87 -16.03 25.61
N VAL A 30 -30.99 -15.72 26.90
CA VAL A 30 -31.21 -14.35 27.35
C VAL A 30 -29.92 -13.60 27.00
N ASN A 31 -29.94 -12.84 25.91
CA ASN A 31 -28.93 -11.83 25.65
C ASN A 31 -28.99 -10.82 26.79
N ALA A 32 -28.04 -10.91 27.70
CA ALA A 32 -27.68 -9.75 28.49
C ALA A 32 -27.05 -8.76 27.52
N GLN A 33 -27.86 -7.83 26.99
CA GLN A 33 -27.36 -6.60 26.39
C GLN A 33 -26.67 -5.82 27.51
N VAL A 34 -25.38 -6.07 27.69
CA VAL A 34 -24.48 -5.03 28.16
C VAL A 34 -24.25 -4.15 26.94
N SER A 35 -24.80 -2.95 26.98
CA SER A 35 -24.38 -1.82 26.15
C SER A 35 -22.90 -1.58 26.42
N ALA A 36 -22.03 -2.30 25.72
CA ALA A 36 -20.67 -1.85 25.50
C ALA A 36 -20.81 -0.67 24.54
N GLN A 37 -20.69 0.54 25.06
CA GLN A 37 -20.22 1.65 24.25
C GLN A 37 -18.88 1.17 23.68
N LEU A 38 -18.86 0.81 22.39
CA LEU A 38 -17.68 0.26 21.73
C LEU A 38 -16.64 1.37 21.71
N ASP A 39 -15.52 1.14 22.40
CA ASP A 39 -14.41 2.08 22.43
C ASP A 39 -13.91 2.33 20.98
N PRO A 40 -13.47 3.55 20.65
CA PRO A 40 -12.80 3.82 19.37
C PRO A 40 -11.61 2.87 19.18
N PRO A 41 -11.14 2.66 17.94
CA PRO A 41 -9.96 1.85 17.69
C PRO A 41 -8.81 2.28 18.60
N PRO A 42 -8.00 1.33 19.12
CA PRO A 42 -6.92 1.63 20.05
C PRO A 42 -5.95 2.66 19.46
N GLN A 43 -5.83 3.82 20.11
CA GLN A 43 -4.92 4.91 19.73
C GLN A 43 -3.81 5.08 20.78
N VAL A 44 -2.64 5.54 20.35
CA VAL A 44 -1.58 6.02 21.24
C VAL A 44 -1.98 7.40 21.74
N CYS A 45 -2.13 7.58 23.05
CA CYS A 45 -2.54 8.85 23.63
C CYS A 45 -1.41 9.47 24.46
N PHE A 46 -0.94 10.65 24.03
CA PHE A 46 0.03 11.47 24.73
C PHE A 46 -0.66 12.49 25.63
N TYR A 47 0.04 12.88 26.70
CA TYR A 47 -0.44 13.81 27.71
C TYR A 47 0.65 14.81 28.07
N GLU A 48 0.26 16.09 28.15
CA GLU A 48 1.16 17.22 28.44
C GLU A 48 1.83 17.14 29.81
N HIS A 49 1.20 16.46 30.77
CA HIS A 49 1.71 16.33 32.13
C HIS A 49 1.82 14.86 32.55
N ASP A 50 2.61 14.61 33.59
CA ASP A 50 2.66 13.32 34.29
C ASP A 50 1.25 12.88 34.75
N ASP A 51 1.11 11.59 35.01
CA ASP A 51 -0.13 10.96 35.49
C ASP A 51 -1.35 11.21 34.57
N TYR A 52 -1.11 11.33 33.26
CA TYR A 52 -2.11 11.50 32.20
C TYR A 52 -2.94 12.78 32.34
N ALA A 53 -2.32 13.86 32.82
CA ALA A 53 -2.94 15.16 33.00
C ALA A 53 -2.59 16.14 31.87
N GLY A 54 -3.27 17.28 31.82
CA GLY A 54 -3.05 18.34 30.83
C GLY A 54 -3.74 18.07 29.49
N LEU A 55 -3.26 18.68 28.41
CA LEU A 55 -3.70 18.39 27.04
C LEU A 55 -3.53 16.90 26.73
N GLN A 56 -4.53 16.30 26.08
CA GLN A 56 -4.49 14.93 25.56
C GLN A 56 -4.64 14.96 24.05
N THR A 57 -3.71 14.32 23.36
CA THR A 57 -3.79 14.08 21.91
C THR A 57 -3.58 12.60 21.65
N CYS A 58 -4.46 12.00 20.85
CA CYS A 58 -4.40 10.58 20.49
C CYS A 58 -4.15 10.43 18.99
N PHE A 59 -3.26 9.50 18.65
CA PHE A 59 -2.81 9.23 17.28
C PHE A 59 -3.02 7.75 16.95
N ASP A 60 -3.45 7.48 15.73
CA ASP A 60 -3.54 6.15 15.11
C ASP A 60 -2.48 5.92 14.02
N SER A 61 -1.64 6.93 13.76
CA SER A 61 -0.61 6.92 12.72
C SER A 61 0.70 7.55 13.20
N THR A 62 1.80 7.09 12.61
CA THR A 62 3.15 7.65 12.77
C THR A 62 3.18 9.15 12.47
N GLN A 63 4.00 9.91 13.20
CA GLN A 63 4.20 11.34 12.96
C GLN A 63 5.70 11.63 12.71
N HIS A 64 6.04 12.18 11.55
CA HIS A 64 7.40 12.66 11.25
C HIS A 64 7.74 13.97 11.97
N THR A 65 6.71 14.75 12.34
CA THR A 65 6.80 15.89 13.26
C THR A 65 5.49 15.99 14.04
N VAL A 66 5.56 16.38 15.32
CA VAL A 66 4.37 16.67 16.14
C VAL A 66 3.93 18.14 16.05
N GLY A 67 4.60 18.95 15.22
CA GLY A 67 4.18 20.31 14.89
C GLY A 67 4.08 21.24 16.10
N SER A 68 2.90 21.81 16.34
CA SER A 68 2.69 22.76 17.44
C SER A 68 2.76 22.14 18.84
N GLU A 69 2.69 20.81 18.93
CA GLU A 69 2.74 20.05 20.18
C GLU A 69 4.15 19.48 20.44
N ASN A 70 5.17 20.14 19.89
CA ASN A 70 6.57 19.73 20.05
C ASN A 70 7.08 19.90 21.49
N ASP A 71 7.77 18.87 21.99
CA ASP A 71 8.50 18.93 23.26
C ASP A 71 7.62 19.24 24.50
N ILE A 72 6.35 18.81 24.50
CA ILE A 72 5.42 19.04 25.63
C ILE A 72 4.93 17.76 26.33
N TRP A 73 5.28 16.58 25.83
CA TRP A 73 4.70 15.33 26.31
C TRP A 73 5.44 14.80 27.54
N SER A 74 4.69 14.55 28.62
CA SER A 74 5.22 14.04 29.89
C SER A 74 4.66 12.65 30.25
N SER A 75 3.55 12.19 29.67
CA SER A 75 3.06 10.81 29.86
C SER A 75 2.34 10.26 28.62
N VAL A 76 2.25 8.93 28.50
CA VAL A 76 1.67 8.29 27.31
C VAL A 76 0.98 6.96 27.63
N LYS A 77 -0.07 6.63 26.87
CA LYS A 77 -0.70 5.31 26.87
C LYS A 77 -0.53 4.66 25.51
N VAL A 78 0.06 3.47 25.50
CA VAL A 78 0.31 2.67 24.30
C VAL A 78 -0.64 1.48 24.31
N PRO A 79 -1.56 1.36 23.34
CA PRO A 79 -2.54 0.29 23.35
C PRO A 79 -1.93 -1.05 22.94
N SER A 80 -2.66 -2.13 23.22
CA SER A 80 -2.28 -3.47 22.72
C SER A 80 -2.28 -3.50 21.20
N GLY A 81 -1.25 -4.12 20.62
CA GLY A 81 -1.06 -4.18 19.17
C GLY A 81 -0.20 -3.04 18.60
N SER A 82 0.30 -2.12 19.43
CA SER A 82 1.17 -1.02 18.98
C SER A 82 2.54 -1.09 19.65
N LEU A 83 3.59 -0.83 18.88
CA LEU A 83 4.94 -0.56 19.35
C LEU A 83 5.25 0.90 19.05
N LEU A 84 5.45 1.70 20.09
CA LEU A 84 5.70 3.13 19.97
C LEU A 84 7.21 3.39 20.07
N THR A 85 7.81 4.04 19.07
CA THR A 85 9.17 4.57 19.20
C THR A 85 9.13 6.09 19.19
N LEU A 86 9.66 6.70 20.25
CA LEU A 86 9.78 8.15 20.43
C LEU A 86 11.13 8.63 19.92
N PHE A 87 11.16 9.82 19.32
CA PHE A 87 12.37 10.47 18.80
C PHE A 87 12.49 11.92 19.31
N GLU A 88 13.73 12.31 19.60
CA GLU A 88 14.08 13.63 20.14
C GLU A 88 13.98 14.77 19.10
N HIS A 89 14.07 14.42 17.81
CA HIS A 89 14.03 15.40 16.73
C HIS A 89 12.97 14.99 15.69
N ASP A 90 12.57 15.93 14.85
CA ASP A 90 11.77 15.67 13.66
C ASP A 90 12.45 14.63 12.75
N ASP A 91 11.68 14.05 11.82
CA ASP A 91 12.13 13.08 10.82
C ASP A 91 12.85 11.86 11.43
N TYR A 92 12.35 11.42 12.60
CA TYR A 92 12.84 10.26 13.33
C TYR A 92 14.32 10.39 13.75
N GLY A 93 14.76 11.62 14.02
CA GLY A 93 16.13 11.96 14.38
C GLY A 93 16.42 11.96 15.88
N GLY A 94 17.70 12.09 16.22
CA GLY A 94 18.16 12.28 17.60
C GLY A 94 18.15 11.00 18.43
N LYS A 95 18.06 11.16 19.75
CA LYS A 95 17.87 10.02 20.66
C LYS A 95 16.53 9.36 20.37
N GLN A 96 16.43 8.05 20.61
CA GLN A 96 15.18 7.30 20.51
C GLN A 96 14.88 6.45 21.75
N TRP A 97 13.61 6.15 21.98
CA TRP A 97 13.18 5.17 22.99
C TRP A 97 11.92 4.42 22.57
N THR A 98 11.94 3.09 22.71
CA THR A 98 10.81 2.24 22.33
C THR A 98 9.99 1.79 23.55
N LEU A 99 8.67 1.99 23.47
CA LEU A 99 7.67 1.65 24.46
C LEU A 99 6.74 0.55 23.91
N TYR A 100 6.58 -0.51 24.70
CA TYR A 100 5.65 -1.61 24.42
C TYR A 100 4.22 -1.21 24.85
N PRO A 101 3.18 -2.02 24.57
CA PRO A 101 1.86 -1.77 25.10
C PRO A 101 1.85 -1.62 26.63
N GLY A 102 1.25 -0.54 27.12
CA GLY A 102 1.26 -0.19 28.54
C GLY A 102 0.84 1.25 28.83
N GLU A 103 0.73 1.58 30.11
CA GLU A 103 0.49 2.93 30.57
C GLU A 103 1.76 3.48 31.24
N TYR A 104 2.23 4.64 30.76
CA TYR A 104 3.48 5.25 31.14
C TYR A 104 3.22 6.61 31.79
N ALA A 105 3.03 6.60 33.11
CA ALA A 105 2.64 7.78 33.89
C ALA A 105 3.68 8.90 33.92
N SER A 106 4.95 8.61 33.59
CA SER A 106 5.98 9.64 33.42
C SER A 106 7.01 9.21 32.37
N LEU A 107 7.28 10.10 31.40
CA LEU A 107 8.33 9.94 30.40
C LEU A 107 9.71 10.30 30.95
N SER A 108 9.79 10.93 32.13
CA SER A 108 11.04 11.17 32.84
C SER A 108 11.77 9.87 33.19
N ASP A 109 11.04 8.79 33.47
CA ASP A 109 11.60 7.45 33.73
C ASP A 109 12.35 6.86 32.51
N TYR A 110 12.03 7.38 31.32
CA TYR A 110 12.61 6.98 30.04
C TYR A 110 13.51 8.07 29.44
N TYR A 111 13.76 9.15 30.19
CA TYR A 111 14.55 10.30 29.77
C TYR A 111 14.02 10.94 28.47
N PHE A 112 12.69 11.01 28.35
CA PHE A 112 11.94 11.50 27.18
C PHE A 112 10.85 12.51 27.54
N ASN A 113 10.94 13.11 28.73
CA ASN A 113 10.00 14.13 29.18
C ASN A 113 10.21 15.42 28.38
N ASP A 114 9.13 15.96 27.79
CA ASP A 114 9.12 17.26 27.11
C ASP A 114 10.20 17.40 26.02
N ILE A 115 10.51 16.31 25.31
CA ILE A 115 11.50 16.32 24.21
C ILE A 115 11.07 15.45 23.01
N VAL A 116 9.82 15.02 22.95
CA VAL A 116 9.34 14.20 21.82
C VAL A 116 8.97 15.13 20.67
N SER A 117 9.68 15.01 19.55
CA SER A 117 9.42 15.77 18.33
C SER A 117 8.85 14.93 17.19
N SER A 118 9.11 13.63 17.17
CA SER A 118 8.50 12.68 16.23
C SER A 118 8.36 11.29 16.85
N PHE A 119 7.53 10.44 16.26
CA PHE A 119 7.33 9.07 16.74
C PHE A 119 6.82 8.12 15.65
N SER A 120 7.20 6.84 15.75
CA SER A 120 6.63 5.76 14.95
C SER A 120 5.63 4.93 15.74
N ILE A 121 4.53 4.57 15.09
CA ILE A 121 3.55 3.59 15.59
C ILE A 121 3.62 2.37 14.66
N ASP A 122 4.38 1.38 15.08
CA ASP A 122 4.53 0.12 14.35
C ASP A 122 3.49 -0.90 14.87
N PRO A 123 2.97 -1.80 14.01
CA PRO A 123 2.15 -2.89 14.48
C PRO A 123 2.95 -3.79 15.41
N LEU A 124 2.28 -4.45 16.36
CA LEU A 124 2.92 -5.42 17.23
C LEU A 124 2.10 -6.71 17.29
N VAL A 125 2.55 -7.72 16.54
CA VAL A 125 2.04 -9.09 16.66
C VAL A 125 2.78 -9.79 17.79
N CYS A 126 2.08 -10.46 18.70
CA CYS A 126 2.71 -11.22 19.79
C CYS A 126 2.24 -12.66 19.76
N PHE A 127 3.20 -13.59 19.70
CA PHE A 127 2.98 -15.02 19.82
C PHE A 127 3.30 -15.51 21.22
N TYR A 128 2.57 -16.52 21.68
CA TYR A 128 2.63 -17.02 23.04
C TYR A 128 2.87 -18.52 23.04
N ASP A 129 3.76 -18.99 23.92
CA ASP A 129 4.10 -20.40 24.12
C ASP A 129 2.97 -21.21 24.80
N LYS A 130 1.91 -20.53 25.24
CA LYS A 130 0.72 -21.14 25.84
C LYS A 130 -0.54 -20.64 25.16
N THR A 131 -1.63 -21.39 25.36
CA THR A 131 -2.96 -20.95 24.95
C THR A 131 -3.42 -19.75 25.79
N ASP A 132 -4.43 -19.03 25.30
CA ASP A 132 -5.05 -17.90 26.02
C ASP A 132 -4.11 -16.73 26.32
N PHE A 133 -3.14 -16.51 25.43
CA PHE A 133 -2.24 -15.35 25.46
C PHE A 133 -1.43 -15.28 26.76
N GLN A 134 -1.11 -16.45 27.31
CA GLN A 134 -0.34 -16.61 28.54
C GLN A 134 1.10 -17.00 28.23
N GLY A 135 1.97 -16.87 29.23
CA GLY A 135 3.37 -17.21 29.11
C GLY A 135 4.23 -16.03 28.66
N THR A 136 5.40 -16.31 28.10
CA THR A 136 6.33 -15.26 27.68
C THR A 136 6.08 -14.93 26.21
N PRO A 137 5.61 -13.72 25.88
CA PRO A 137 5.35 -13.37 24.50
C PRO A 137 6.64 -13.20 23.69
N SER A 138 6.61 -13.65 22.44
CA SER A 138 7.56 -13.27 21.38
C SER A 138 6.84 -12.30 20.44
N CYS A 139 7.22 -11.02 20.49
CA CYS A 139 6.54 -9.97 19.74
C CYS A 139 7.40 -9.46 18.58
N TYR A 140 6.74 -9.10 17.49
CA TYR A 140 7.35 -8.69 16.23
C TYR A 140 6.58 -7.53 15.62
N SER A 141 7.29 -6.59 15.00
CA SER A 141 6.70 -5.43 14.32
C SER A 141 6.76 -5.48 12.80
N ALA A 142 7.31 -6.56 12.25
CA ALA A 142 7.43 -6.77 10.82
C ALA A 142 7.23 -8.26 10.48
N SER A 143 7.12 -8.55 9.19
CA SER A 143 7.12 -9.91 8.64
C SER A 143 8.46 -10.61 8.91
N HIS A 144 8.46 -11.93 9.08
CA HIS A 144 9.68 -12.72 9.27
C HIS A 144 9.69 -13.95 8.37
N GLN A 145 10.70 -14.04 7.51
CA GLN A 145 10.97 -15.21 6.67
C GLN A 145 11.45 -16.42 7.47
N SER A 146 12.03 -16.24 8.65
CA SER A 146 12.30 -17.31 9.61
C SER A 146 12.29 -16.77 11.03
N ILE A 147 11.65 -17.49 11.95
CA ILE A 147 11.54 -17.09 13.36
C ILE A 147 12.66 -17.66 14.26
N GLY A 148 13.57 -18.46 13.68
CA GLY A 148 14.76 -18.97 14.36
C GLY A 148 14.44 -19.86 15.57
N LYS A 149 14.97 -19.50 16.76
CA LYS A 149 14.86 -20.35 17.97
C LYS A 149 13.43 -20.56 18.48
N ALA A 150 12.50 -19.70 18.07
CA ALA A 150 11.10 -19.80 18.44
C ALA A 150 10.28 -20.71 17.51
N ASN A 151 10.94 -21.36 16.54
CA ASN A 151 10.28 -22.24 15.57
C ASN A 151 9.37 -23.28 16.24
N ASP A 152 8.15 -23.42 15.72
CA ASP A 152 7.18 -24.45 16.14
C ASP A 152 6.87 -24.45 17.65
N SER A 153 6.93 -23.29 18.32
CA SER A 153 6.81 -23.21 19.79
C SER A 153 5.57 -22.48 20.32
N TRP A 154 4.68 -22.01 19.43
CA TRP A 154 3.58 -21.11 19.80
C TRP A 154 2.21 -21.78 19.74
N SER A 155 1.33 -21.37 20.66
CA SER A 155 -0.04 -21.90 20.79
C SER A 155 -1.14 -20.84 20.71
N SER A 156 -0.81 -19.56 20.89
CA SER A 156 -1.74 -18.45 20.65
C SER A 156 -1.05 -17.19 20.15
N VAL A 157 -1.81 -16.29 19.54
CA VAL A 157 -1.30 -15.06 18.92
C VAL A 157 -2.27 -13.90 19.11
N THR A 158 -1.73 -12.69 19.31
CA THR A 158 -2.47 -11.43 19.23
C THR A 158 -2.08 -10.69 17.96
N VAL A 159 -3.06 -10.37 17.11
CA VAL A 159 -2.90 -9.64 15.86
C VAL A 159 -3.36 -8.20 16.05
N PRO A 160 -2.57 -7.19 15.63
CA PRO A 160 -2.93 -5.79 15.80
C PRO A 160 -4.15 -5.38 14.97
N VAL A 161 -4.89 -4.37 15.46
CA VAL A 161 -6.04 -3.79 14.74
C VAL A 161 -5.58 -3.14 13.45
N GLY A 162 -6.33 -3.32 12.36
CA GLY A 162 -5.96 -2.80 11.05
C GLY A 162 -4.89 -3.63 10.32
N TYR A 163 -4.51 -4.79 10.86
CA TYR A 163 -3.54 -5.70 10.24
C TYR A 163 -4.09 -7.11 10.10
N LYS A 164 -3.49 -7.81 9.14
CA LYS A 164 -3.75 -9.18 8.75
C LYS A 164 -2.48 -9.98 8.93
N LEU A 165 -2.60 -11.16 9.53
CA LEU A 165 -1.48 -12.07 9.77
C LEU A 165 -1.64 -13.34 8.92
N THR A 166 -0.66 -13.64 8.08
CA THR A 166 -0.56 -14.93 7.39
C THR A 166 0.60 -15.73 7.98
N ILE A 167 0.32 -16.92 8.50
CA ILE A 167 1.33 -17.81 9.11
C ILE A 167 1.63 -19.00 8.21
N TYR A 168 2.87 -19.46 8.24
CA TYR A 168 3.39 -20.51 7.37
C TYR A 168 4.10 -21.61 8.17
N GLN A 169 3.97 -22.83 7.67
CA GLN A 169 4.52 -24.02 8.31
C GLN A 169 6.03 -24.19 8.08
N ASP A 170 6.57 -23.61 7.01
CA ASP A 170 7.99 -23.69 6.71
C ASP A 170 8.61 -22.28 6.64
N ASP A 171 9.94 -22.20 6.67
CA ASP A 171 10.68 -20.94 6.46
C ASP A 171 10.43 -20.38 5.05
N HIS A 172 10.71 -19.09 4.87
CA HIS A 172 10.55 -18.32 3.64
C HIS A 172 9.14 -18.40 3.04
N TYR A 173 8.12 -18.32 3.91
CA TYR A 173 6.70 -18.29 3.53
C TYR A 173 6.24 -19.53 2.74
N ASN A 174 6.86 -20.68 3.02
CA ASN A 174 6.56 -21.94 2.34
C ASN A 174 5.65 -22.85 3.18
N GLY A 175 5.20 -23.93 2.53
CA GLY A 175 4.41 -24.98 3.18
C GLY A 175 2.92 -24.65 3.27
N SER A 176 2.25 -25.30 4.22
CA SER A 176 0.85 -24.97 4.53
C SER A 176 0.80 -23.55 5.10
N SER A 177 -0.26 -22.80 4.79
CA SER A 177 -0.49 -21.46 5.34
C SER A 177 -1.90 -21.31 5.92
N ALA A 178 -2.06 -20.35 6.82
CA ALA A 178 -3.35 -19.92 7.34
C ALA A 178 -3.37 -18.41 7.54
N GLU A 179 -4.54 -17.83 7.33
CA GLU A 179 -4.76 -16.40 7.35
C GLU A 179 -5.64 -16.01 8.54
N VAL A 180 -5.28 -14.92 9.20
CA VAL A 180 -5.96 -14.37 10.37
C VAL A 180 -6.40 -12.95 10.05
N ASN A 181 -7.66 -12.81 9.62
CA ASN A 181 -8.26 -11.55 9.13
C ASN A 181 -8.97 -10.71 10.20
N ALA A 182 -9.10 -11.22 11.42
CA ALA A 182 -9.74 -10.48 12.50
C ALA A 182 -8.68 -10.01 13.48
N ALA A 183 -8.56 -8.69 13.61
CA ALA A 183 -7.85 -8.06 14.71
C ALA A 183 -8.21 -8.76 16.03
N GLY A 184 -7.20 -9.05 16.85
CA GLY A 184 -7.39 -9.62 18.18
C GLY A 184 -6.72 -10.96 18.39
N GLN A 185 -7.44 -11.83 19.09
CA GLN A 185 -6.87 -12.90 19.90
C GLN A 185 -7.22 -14.28 19.34
N LEU A 186 -6.22 -15.02 18.81
CA LEU A 186 -6.43 -16.34 18.20
C LEU A 186 -5.67 -17.45 18.93
N ARG A 187 -6.37 -18.55 19.20
CA ARG A 187 -5.74 -19.83 19.57
C ARG A 187 -5.35 -20.58 18.29
N LEU A 188 -4.07 -20.90 18.11
CA LEU A 188 -3.56 -21.49 16.86
C LEU A 188 -4.14 -22.89 16.58
N ALA A 189 -4.53 -23.62 17.63
CA ALA A 189 -5.26 -24.89 17.48
C ALA A 189 -6.59 -24.74 16.71
N ASN A 190 -7.26 -23.59 16.78
CA ASN A 190 -8.54 -23.35 16.08
C ASN A 190 -8.37 -23.34 14.55
N ILE A 191 -7.15 -23.08 14.06
CA ILE A 191 -6.78 -23.07 12.65
C ILE A 191 -5.76 -24.17 12.32
N ASN A 192 -5.59 -25.17 13.20
CA ASN A 192 -4.67 -26.30 13.02
C ASN A 192 -3.17 -25.92 12.87
N PHE A 193 -2.77 -24.79 13.47
CA PHE A 193 -1.40 -24.25 13.42
C PHE A 193 -0.66 -24.25 14.77
N ASP A 194 -1.20 -24.94 15.78
CA ASP A 194 -0.55 -25.08 17.09
C ASP A 194 0.84 -25.72 16.93
N ASN A 195 1.89 -25.03 17.41
CA ASN A 195 3.29 -25.46 17.35
C ASN A 195 3.77 -25.79 15.92
N LYS A 196 3.37 -24.98 14.93
CA LYS A 196 3.71 -25.19 13.51
C LYS A 196 4.08 -23.90 12.76
N VAL A 197 4.37 -22.80 13.45
CA VAL A 197 4.68 -21.53 12.78
C VAL A 197 6.19 -21.46 12.62
N SER A 198 6.67 -21.28 11.40
CA SER A 198 8.10 -21.08 11.07
C SER A 198 8.37 -19.73 10.42
N SER A 199 7.40 -19.19 9.69
CA SER A 199 7.46 -17.86 9.11
C SER A 199 6.08 -17.21 9.07
N PHE A 200 6.01 -15.88 8.93
CA PHE A 200 4.74 -15.16 8.84
C PHE A 200 4.86 -13.82 8.11
N LEU A 201 3.77 -13.42 7.45
CA LEU A 201 3.57 -12.10 6.85
C LEU A 201 2.59 -11.29 7.69
N LEU A 202 2.94 -10.04 7.95
CA LEU A 202 2.10 -9.06 8.63
C LEU A 202 1.83 -7.89 7.67
N THR A 203 0.59 -7.79 7.18
CA THR A 203 0.19 -6.78 6.18
C THR A 203 -0.96 -5.93 6.70
N LYS A 204 -1.19 -4.74 6.13
CA LYS A 204 -2.41 -3.97 6.41
C LYS A 204 -3.66 -4.82 6.06
N ALA A 205 -4.71 -4.69 6.86
CA ALA A 205 -6.01 -5.29 6.59
C ALA A 205 -6.72 -4.56 5.44
N ASP A 206 -7.80 -5.16 4.94
CA ASP A 206 -8.60 -4.55 3.88
C ASP A 206 -9.24 -3.25 4.38
N LYS A 207 -9.10 -2.21 3.56
CA LYS A 207 -9.58 -0.86 3.84
C LYS A 207 -11.10 -0.79 3.71
N THR A 208 -11.74 0.07 4.50
CA THR A 208 -13.16 0.40 4.31
C THR A 208 -13.33 1.28 3.07
N PHE A 209 -14.52 1.31 2.48
CA PHE A 209 -14.77 2.05 1.23
C PHE A 209 -14.32 3.53 1.28
N ASN A 210 -14.46 4.20 2.43
CA ASN A 210 -14.06 5.60 2.64
C ASN A 210 -12.55 5.84 2.75
N GLU A 211 -11.73 4.79 2.84
CA GLU A 211 -10.27 4.90 2.91
C GLU A 211 -9.62 4.83 1.52
N TYR A 212 -10.40 4.55 0.48
CA TYR A 212 -9.93 4.55 -0.91
C TYR A 212 -10.14 5.89 -1.61
N SER A 213 -9.19 6.21 -2.49
CA SER A 213 -9.22 7.26 -3.50
C SER A 213 -9.34 6.60 -4.87
N TRP A 214 -10.30 7.04 -5.67
CA TRP A 214 -10.59 6.47 -6.98
C TRP A 214 -10.52 7.52 -8.08
N VAL A 215 -10.08 7.09 -9.26
CA VAL A 215 -10.24 7.88 -10.48
C VAL A 215 -11.72 8.07 -10.76
N GLY A 216 -12.13 9.33 -10.90
CA GLY A 216 -13.46 9.75 -11.31
C GLY A 216 -13.43 10.32 -12.72
N ALA A 217 -14.36 9.89 -13.56
CA ALA A 217 -14.56 10.49 -14.87
C ALA A 217 -15.65 11.57 -14.76
N HIS A 218 -15.26 12.83 -14.99
CA HIS A 218 -16.22 13.92 -15.13
C HIS A 218 -17.03 13.74 -16.41
N ASN A 219 -18.36 13.81 -16.31
CA ASN A 219 -19.29 13.54 -17.41
C ASN A 219 -18.89 12.32 -18.22
N ALA A 220 -18.78 11.17 -17.55
CA ALA A 220 -18.24 9.94 -18.11
C ALA A 220 -18.93 9.51 -19.43
N HIS A 221 -20.20 9.87 -19.60
CA HIS A 221 -21.00 9.63 -20.80
C HIS A 221 -20.70 10.58 -21.96
N ALA A 222 -20.13 11.76 -21.72
CA ALA A 222 -19.82 12.77 -22.72
C ALA A 222 -18.50 12.44 -23.44
N SER A 223 -18.48 11.31 -24.13
CA SER A 223 -17.30 10.73 -24.78
C SER A 223 -17.32 10.84 -26.31
N GLN A 224 -16.18 10.56 -26.95
CA GLN A 224 -16.04 10.58 -28.40
C GLN A 224 -17.08 9.67 -29.06
N GLY A 225 -17.84 10.22 -30.01
CA GLY A 225 -18.87 9.48 -30.75
C GLY A 225 -20.27 9.59 -30.15
N TYR A 226 -20.41 10.03 -28.90
CA TYR A 226 -21.70 10.28 -28.24
C TYR A 226 -22.04 11.77 -28.19
N VAL A 227 -21.03 12.65 -28.06
CA VAL A 227 -21.18 14.11 -28.17
C VAL A 227 -20.42 14.63 -29.40
N PHE A 228 -20.96 15.68 -30.05
CA PHE A 228 -20.54 16.04 -31.41
C PHE A 228 -19.40 17.07 -31.45
N ALA A 229 -19.31 17.98 -30.46
CA ALA A 229 -18.31 19.04 -30.46
C ALA A 229 -17.20 18.79 -29.43
N ILE A 230 -15.96 19.05 -29.85
CA ILE A 230 -14.74 18.88 -29.03
C ILE A 230 -14.83 19.65 -27.69
N GLY A 231 -15.54 20.79 -27.65
CA GLY A 231 -15.73 21.57 -26.41
C GLY A 231 -16.86 21.09 -25.48
N TYR A 232 -17.59 20.04 -25.85
CA TYR A 232 -18.60 19.38 -25.01
C TYR A 232 -18.20 17.97 -24.60
N MET A 233 -17.01 17.53 -25.00
CA MET A 233 -16.54 16.18 -24.77
C MET A 233 -15.54 16.21 -23.61
N ASN A 234 -15.85 15.44 -22.58
CA ASN A 234 -15.06 15.36 -21.36
C ASN A 234 -14.09 14.18 -21.39
N GLN A 235 -14.37 13.15 -22.20
CA GLN A 235 -13.56 11.94 -22.29
C GLN A 235 -13.32 11.54 -23.76
N TRP A 236 -12.13 11.05 -24.12
CA TRP A 236 -11.95 10.42 -25.43
C TRP A 236 -12.55 9.01 -25.46
N LEU A 237 -12.45 8.31 -24.33
CA LEU A 237 -12.83 6.91 -24.20
C LEU A 237 -14.30 6.75 -23.82
N ASP A 238 -14.94 5.67 -24.26
CA ASP A 238 -16.28 5.34 -23.80
C ASP A 238 -16.26 4.72 -22.39
N ILE A 239 -17.39 4.69 -21.69
CA ILE A 239 -17.48 4.22 -20.30
C ILE A 239 -16.83 2.82 -20.11
N PRO A 240 -17.07 1.79 -20.94
CA PRO A 240 -16.41 0.50 -20.77
C PRO A 240 -14.89 0.54 -20.83
N GLU A 241 -14.31 1.45 -21.63
CA GLU A 241 -12.86 1.62 -21.77
C GLU A 241 -12.31 2.38 -20.56
N GLN A 242 -12.98 3.45 -20.12
CA GLN A 242 -12.65 4.16 -18.88
C GLN A 242 -12.59 3.20 -17.67
N LEU A 243 -13.58 2.33 -17.53
CA LEU A 243 -13.66 1.38 -16.41
C LEU A 243 -12.59 0.29 -16.47
N ARG A 244 -12.31 -0.26 -17.66
CA ARG A 244 -11.43 -1.42 -17.86
C ARG A 244 -9.96 -1.03 -17.95
N ASP A 245 -9.64 -0.02 -18.74
CA ASP A 245 -8.28 0.30 -19.14
C ASP A 245 -7.66 1.40 -18.27
N HIS A 246 -8.49 2.19 -17.58
CA HIS A 246 -8.05 3.32 -16.73
C HIS A 246 -8.55 3.24 -15.29
N ASN A 247 -9.05 2.08 -14.88
CA ASN A 247 -9.48 1.79 -13.51
C ASN A 247 -10.45 2.85 -12.92
N VAL A 248 -11.29 3.49 -13.75
CA VAL A 248 -12.30 4.44 -13.27
C VAL A 248 -13.29 3.71 -12.37
N ARG A 249 -13.56 4.27 -11.18
CA ARG A 249 -14.56 3.71 -10.22
C ARG A 249 -15.61 4.72 -9.76
N SER A 250 -15.49 5.98 -10.19
CA SER A 250 -16.53 6.99 -10.02
C SER A 250 -16.94 7.58 -11.37
N LEU A 251 -18.23 7.57 -11.65
CA LEU A 251 -18.82 8.10 -12.88
C LEU A 251 -19.70 9.28 -12.49
N LEU A 252 -19.23 10.49 -12.79
CA LEU A 252 -20.06 11.68 -12.71
C LEU A 252 -20.90 11.70 -13.99
N ILE A 253 -22.21 11.70 -13.83
CA ILE A 253 -23.15 11.65 -14.95
C ILE A 253 -24.27 12.68 -14.80
N ASP A 254 -24.66 13.23 -15.93
CA ASP A 254 -25.71 14.21 -16.06
C ASP A 254 -26.92 13.54 -16.70
N ILE A 255 -28.06 13.57 -16.01
CA ILE A 255 -29.31 13.03 -16.52
C ILE A 255 -30.35 14.12 -16.75
N ARG A 256 -31.21 13.88 -17.73
CA ARG A 256 -32.32 14.75 -18.09
C ARG A 256 -33.55 13.93 -18.42
N TYR A 257 -34.71 14.36 -17.93
CA TYR A 257 -35.98 13.82 -18.44
C TYR A 257 -36.42 14.59 -19.68
N GLU A 258 -36.43 13.95 -20.84
CA GLU A 258 -36.81 14.53 -22.13
C GLU A 258 -37.51 13.49 -23.01
N ASP A 259 -38.53 13.91 -23.78
CA ASP A 259 -39.29 13.05 -24.68
C ASP A 259 -39.82 11.72 -24.08
N GLY A 260 -40.14 11.75 -22.78
CA GLY A 260 -40.66 10.60 -22.05
C GLY A 260 -39.61 9.64 -21.52
N ARG A 261 -38.31 9.95 -21.67
CA ARG A 261 -37.19 9.09 -21.30
C ARG A 261 -36.23 9.81 -20.36
N VAL A 262 -35.39 9.03 -19.67
CA VAL A 262 -34.23 9.53 -18.93
C VAL A 262 -33.02 9.41 -19.85
N GLU A 263 -32.48 10.54 -20.25
CA GLU A 263 -31.38 10.67 -21.20
C GLU A 263 -30.11 11.10 -20.47
N LEU A 264 -28.96 10.59 -20.90
CA LEU A 264 -27.66 11.11 -20.50
C LEU A 264 -27.35 12.32 -21.36
N THR A 265 -27.10 13.48 -20.74
CA THR A 265 -26.96 14.74 -21.47
C THR A 265 -25.74 15.49 -21.03
N HIS A 266 -25.14 16.30 -21.89
CA HIS A 266 -24.16 17.29 -21.47
C HIS A 266 -24.45 18.59 -22.21
N SER A 267 -24.75 19.65 -21.46
CA SER A 267 -25.28 20.90 -22.02
C SER A 267 -26.53 20.68 -22.90
N THR A 268 -26.44 20.89 -24.21
CA THR A 268 -27.53 20.63 -25.18
C THR A 268 -27.43 19.28 -25.88
N ASP A 269 -26.31 18.57 -25.75
CA ASP A 269 -26.10 17.29 -26.43
C ASP A 269 -26.71 16.14 -25.63
N ASN A 270 -27.27 15.17 -26.35
CA ASN A 270 -27.77 13.92 -25.82
C ASN A 270 -26.76 12.82 -26.17
N ALA A 271 -26.18 12.19 -25.14
CA ALA A 271 -25.16 11.16 -25.22
C ALA A 271 -25.73 9.73 -25.14
N GLY A 272 -27.04 9.57 -25.31
CA GLY A 272 -27.75 8.30 -25.31
C GLY A 272 -28.71 8.12 -24.13
N GLU A 273 -29.56 7.11 -24.24
CA GLU A 273 -30.55 6.78 -23.22
C GLU A 273 -29.88 6.16 -21.98
N PHE A 274 -30.25 6.63 -20.78
CA PHE A 274 -29.69 6.16 -19.52
C PHE A 274 -29.87 4.64 -19.34
N ILE A 275 -31.07 4.13 -19.67
CA ILE A 275 -31.40 2.70 -19.53
C ILE A 275 -30.50 1.83 -20.40
N ASP A 276 -30.32 2.23 -21.66
CA ASP A 276 -29.51 1.48 -22.61
C ASP A 276 -28.05 1.42 -22.19
N ARG A 277 -27.50 2.55 -21.73
CA ARG A 277 -26.11 2.65 -21.29
C ARG A 277 -25.86 1.79 -20.04
N MET A 278 -26.73 1.86 -19.04
CA MET A 278 -26.58 1.04 -17.83
C MET A 278 -26.69 -0.47 -18.13
N ASN A 279 -27.65 -0.90 -18.94
CA ASN A 279 -27.87 -2.32 -19.25
C ASN A 279 -26.79 -2.92 -20.17
N ASN A 280 -26.24 -2.13 -21.10
CA ASN A 280 -25.33 -2.66 -22.12
C ASN A 280 -23.85 -2.44 -21.80
N GLU A 281 -23.52 -1.53 -20.87
CA GLU A 281 -22.12 -1.20 -20.54
C GLU A 281 -21.80 -1.49 -19.07
N ILE A 282 -22.61 -0.99 -18.13
CA ILE A 282 -22.33 -1.12 -16.70
C ILE A 282 -22.63 -2.53 -16.19
N VAL A 283 -23.83 -3.05 -16.45
CA VAL A 283 -24.23 -4.38 -15.97
C VAL A 283 -23.30 -5.49 -16.49
N PRO A 284 -22.93 -5.55 -17.78
CA PRO A 284 -21.99 -6.55 -18.27
C PRO A 284 -20.60 -6.41 -17.63
N PHE A 285 -20.11 -5.19 -17.43
CA PHE A 285 -18.84 -4.94 -16.76
C PHE A 285 -18.85 -5.46 -15.30
N LEU A 286 -19.87 -5.13 -14.51
CA LEU A 286 -19.99 -5.61 -13.12
C LEU A 286 -20.23 -7.11 -13.01
N LYS A 287 -20.80 -7.76 -14.02
CA LYS A 287 -20.90 -9.22 -14.09
C LYS A 287 -19.56 -9.89 -14.39
N ALA A 288 -18.73 -9.26 -15.20
CA ALA A 288 -17.39 -9.74 -15.51
C ALA A 288 -16.41 -9.51 -14.35
N ASN A 289 -16.65 -8.49 -13.51
CA ASN A 289 -15.79 -8.08 -12.40
C ASN A 289 -16.59 -8.09 -11.08
N PRO A 290 -16.76 -9.25 -10.43
CA PRO A 290 -17.64 -9.42 -9.27
C PRO A 290 -17.16 -8.71 -7.99
N ASP A 291 -15.88 -8.36 -7.93
CA ASP A 291 -15.18 -7.67 -6.84
C ASP A 291 -15.21 -6.13 -6.98
N VAL A 292 -15.59 -5.62 -8.16
CA VAL A 292 -15.62 -4.18 -8.42
C VAL A 292 -16.87 -3.52 -7.84
N VAL A 293 -16.66 -2.39 -7.16
CA VAL A 293 -17.68 -1.44 -6.71
C VAL A 293 -17.61 -0.18 -7.59
N LEU A 294 -18.75 0.32 -8.05
CA LEU A 294 -18.85 1.56 -8.83
C LEU A 294 -19.66 2.62 -8.07
N THR A 295 -19.25 3.87 -8.23
CA THR A 295 -19.95 5.04 -7.71
C THR A 295 -20.54 5.85 -8.86
N PHE A 296 -21.82 6.22 -8.75
CA PHE A 296 -22.53 7.09 -9.67
C PHE A 296 -22.89 8.38 -8.94
N ASP A 297 -22.31 9.47 -9.42
CA ASP A 297 -22.61 10.81 -8.98
C ASP A 297 -23.53 11.49 -10.01
N VAL A 298 -24.83 11.57 -9.69
CA VAL A 298 -25.88 11.91 -10.66
C VAL A 298 -26.38 13.34 -10.49
N GLU A 299 -26.14 14.19 -11.48
CA GLU A 299 -26.70 15.55 -11.57
C GLU A 299 -27.95 15.60 -12.46
N VAL A 300 -29.00 16.31 -12.01
CA VAL A 300 -30.26 16.48 -12.76
C VAL A 300 -30.31 17.86 -13.42
N THR A 301 -29.96 17.94 -14.70
CA THR A 301 -29.67 19.23 -15.36
C THR A 301 -30.87 20.11 -15.67
N ASN A 302 -32.08 19.55 -15.86
CA ASN A 302 -33.26 20.34 -16.27
C ASN A 302 -34.28 20.60 -15.15
N ASN A 303 -34.06 20.08 -13.94
CA ASN A 303 -34.98 20.12 -12.81
C ASN A 303 -36.40 19.54 -13.07
N VAL A 304 -36.67 18.91 -14.21
CA VAL A 304 -37.99 18.35 -14.58
C VAL A 304 -38.19 16.94 -14.03
N LEU A 305 -37.12 16.14 -13.96
CA LEU A 305 -37.19 14.73 -13.53
C LEU A 305 -37.90 14.59 -12.17
N THR A 306 -38.89 13.70 -12.12
CA THR A 306 -39.61 13.33 -10.90
C THR A 306 -39.17 11.95 -10.40
N LYS A 307 -39.48 11.64 -9.13
CA LYS A 307 -39.24 10.34 -8.53
C LYS A 307 -39.92 9.19 -9.28
N ASP A 308 -41.17 9.38 -9.71
CA ASP A 308 -41.91 8.36 -10.47
C ASP A 308 -41.29 8.11 -11.85
N GLN A 309 -40.79 9.15 -12.52
CA GLN A 309 -40.12 9.03 -13.82
C GLN A 309 -38.77 8.31 -13.70
N LEU A 310 -37.97 8.65 -12.67
CA LEU A 310 -36.74 7.91 -12.41
C LEU A 310 -37.07 6.45 -12.04
N LYS A 311 -38.12 6.21 -11.25
CA LYS A 311 -38.57 4.86 -10.91
C LYS A 311 -38.91 4.05 -12.15
N GLU A 312 -39.68 4.62 -13.08
CA GLU A 312 -40.05 3.96 -14.34
C GLU A 312 -38.83 3.56 -15.17
N ALA A 313 -37.78 4.38 -15.20
CA ALA A 313 -36.53 4.04 -15.88
C ALA A 313 -35.74 2.96 -15.14
N MET A 314 -35.56 3.11 -13.82
CA MET A 314 -34.79 2.18 -12.98
C MET A 314 -35.42 0.78 -12.90
N ASP A 315 -36.75 0.68 -12.89
CA ASP A 315 -37.48 -0.60 -12.90
C ASP A 315 -37.25 -1.42 -14.20
N GLN A 316 -36.77 -0.78 -15.27
CA GLN A 316 -36.39 -1.44 -16.53
C GLN A 316 -34.94 -1.97 -16.51
N MET A 317 -34.21 -1.77 -15.42
CA MET A 317 -32.84 -2.22 -15.23
C MET A 317 -32.71 -3.09 -13.96
N PRO A 318 -33.46 -4.20 -13.86
CA PRO A 318 -33.54 -4.99 -12.63
C PRO A 318 -32.18 -5.57 -12.19
N GLU A 319 -31.27 -5.82 -13.13
CA GLU A 319 -29.93 -6.31 -12.79
C GLU A 319 -29.03 -5.21 -12.23
N PHE A 320 -29.19 -3.96 -12.69
CA PHE A 320 -28.52 -2.80 -12.13
C PHE A 320 -29.02 -2.51 -10.72
N THR A 321 -30.34 -2.41 -10.54
CA THR A 321 -30.94 -2.09 -9.23
C THR A 321 -30.69 -3.17 -8.19
N ALA A 322 -30.62 -4.44 -8.59
CA ALA A 322 -30.25 -5.55 -7.70
C ALA A 322 -28.80 -5.50 -7.20
N MET A 323 -27.95 -4.67 -7.80
CA MET A 323 -26.56 -4.46 -7.36
C MET A 323 -26.39 -3.16 -6.56
N MET A 324 -27.44 -2.37 -6.35
CA MET A 324 -27.33 -1.09 -5.65
C MET A 324 -27.07 -1.28 -4.15
N PHE A 325 -26.24 -0.39 -3.61
CA PHE A 325 -26.03 -0.25 -2.18
C PHE A 325 -27.32 0.23 -1.51
N ASP A 326 -27.81 -0.56 -0.55
CA ASP A 326 -29.00 -0.29 0.21
C ASP A 326 -28.65 -0.10 1.69
N PRO A 327 -28.68 1.15 2.21
CA PRO A 327 -28.37 1.42 3.61
C PRO A 327 -29.38 0.82 4.59
N ARG A 328 -30.52 0.30 4.12
CA ARG A 328 -31.55 -0.35 4.94
C ARG A 328 -31.28 -1.84 5.18
N ASP A 329 -30.35 -2.44 4.44
CA ASP A 329 -30.07 -3.87 4.56
C ASP A 329 -29.47 -4.18 5.94
N PRO A 330 -30.07 -5.10 6.73
CA PRO A 330 -29.56 -5.48 8.05
C PRO A 330 -28.14 -6.03 8.05
N VAL A 331 -27.59 -6.42 6.89
CA VAL A 331 -26.17 -6.81 6.78
C VAL A 331 -25.22 -5.68 7.19
N TRP A 332 -25.68 -4.42 7.14
CA TRP A 332 -24.91 -3.25 7.56
C TRP A 332 -25.18 -2.80 9.00
N ASP A 333 -26.11 -3.43 9.72
CA ASP A 333 -26.48 -3.03 11.08
C ASP A 333 -25.28 -3.13 12.04
N GLY A 334 -25.04 -2.04 12.79
CA GLY A 334 -24.02 -2.00 13.83
C GLY A 334 -22.59 -1.72 13.34
N LYS A 335 -22.37 -1.59 12.03
CA LYS A 335 -21.09 -1.12 11.49
C LYS A 335 -20.83 0.32 11.91
N GLN A 336 -19.61 0.58 12.38
CA GLN A 336 -19.19 1.91 12.84
C GLN A 336 -18.70 2.80 11.70
N GLU A 337 -18.32 2.20 10.58
CA GLU A 337 -17.82 2.86 9.36
C GLU A 337 -18.37 2.13 8.11
N TRP A 338 -18.16 2.69 6.91
CA TRP A 338 -18.48 2.05 5.63
C TRP A 338 -17.98 0.60 5.56
N PRO A 339 -18.70 -0.31 4.87
CA PRO A 339 -18.20 -1.67 4.63
C PRO A 339 -16.91 -1.68 3.81
N THR A 340 -16.14 -2.78 3.91
CA THR A 340 -14.99 -3.01 3.01
C THR A 340 -15.48 -3.39 1.61
N LEU A 341 -14.61 -3.24 0.60
CA LEU A 341 -14.94 -3.64 -0.78
C LEU A 341 -15.33 -5.13 -0.87
N GLU A 342 -14.65 -5.99 -0.11
CA GLU A 342 -14.96 -7.42 -0.04
C GLU A 342 -16.37 -7.67 0.53
N GLU A 343 -16.74 -6.97 1.59
CA GLU A 343 -18.08 -7.07 2.18
C GLU A 343 -19.17 -6.60 1.21
N MET A 344 -18.93 -5.48 0.51
CA MET A 344 -19.84 -4.97 -0.52
C MET A 344 -20.00 -5.96 -1.68
N ALA A 345 -18.90 -6.57 -2.11
CA ALA A 345 -18.92 -7.59 -3.15
C ALA A 345 -19.67 -8.85 -2.71
N ALA A 346 -19.43 -9.32 -1.48
CA ALA A 346 -20.10 -10.48 -0.90
C ALA A 346 -21.61 -10.29 -0.74
N ALA A 347 -22.06 -9.08 -0.39
CA ALA A 347 -23.47 -8.72 -0.35
C ALA A 347 -24.09 -8.45 -1.74
N ASN A 348 -23.26 -8.45 -2.80
CA ASN A 348 -23.61 -7.99 -4.15
C ASN A 348 -24.24 -6.59 -4.16
N GLN A 349 -23.81 -5.72 -3.26
CA GLN A 349 -24.23 -4.32 -3.17
C GLN A 349 -23.07 -3.43 -3.62
N ARG A 350 -22.87 -3.36 -4.94
CA ARG A 350 -21.66 -2.89 -5.61
C ARG A 350 -21.87 -1.61 -6.43
N ILE A 351 -23.03 -0.98 -6.34
CA ILE A 351 -23.34 0.30 -7.00
C ILE A 351 -23.78 1.30 -5.95
N LEU A 352 -22.93 2.29 -5.63
CA LEU A 352 -23.37 3.46 -4.87
C LEU A 352 -23.91 4.48 -5.87
N LEU A 353 -25.21 4.78 -5.80
CA LEU A 353 -25.82 5.82 -6.63
C LEU A 353 -26.38 6.91 -5.72
N TYR A 354 -25.82 8.11 -5.86
CA TYR A 354 -26.35 9.31 -5.22
C TYR A 354 -26.72 10.38 -6.24
N ILE A 355 -27.77 11.14 -5.93
CA ILE A 355 -28.35 12.16 -6.80
C ILE A 355 -28.40 13.51 -6.09
N ASP A 356 -28.25 14.58 -6.86
CA ASP A 356 -28.26 15.97 -6.38
C ASP A 356 -29.65 16.51 -5.98
N LYS A 357 -30.71 15.77 -6.30
CA LYS A 357 -32.09 16.20 -6.11
C LYS A 357 -32.79 15.44 -4.98
N TYR A 358 -33.01 16.13 -3.87
CA TYR A 358 -33.68 15.58 -2.68
C TYR A 358 -35.01 14.90 -2.99
N ASP A 359 -35.91 15.54 -3.75
CA ASP A 359 -37.25 15.02 -4.07
C ASP A 359 -37.23 13.77 -4.98
N VAL A 360 -36.08 13.46 -5.59
CA VAL A 360 -35.88 12.26 -6.41
C VAL A 360 -35.10 11.18 -5.64
N SER A 361 -34.46 11.52 -4.51
CA SER A 361 -33.74 10.55 -3.67
C SER A 361 -34.68 9.71 -2.76
N GLY A 362 -34.09 8.79 -2.02
CA GLY A 362 -34.71 8.01 -0.95
C GLY A 362 -35.16 6.62 -1.38
N ASP A 363 -36.19 6.12 -0.68
CA ASP A 363 -36.71 4.76 -0.83
C ASP A 363 -37.57 4.60 -2.09
N TYR A 364 -37.29 3.57 -2.91
CA TYR A 364 -38.04 3.19 -4.12
C TYR A 364 -38.78 1.84 -3.98
N GLY A 365 -38.81 1.27 -2.78
CA GLY A 365 -39.24 -0.09 -2.49
C GLY A 365 -38.03 -1.03 -2.50
N ASP A 366 -37.73 -1.57 -3.68
CA ASP A 366 -36.75 -2.64 -3.87
C ASP A 366 -35.29 -2.18 -3.83
N TYR A 367 -35.04 -0.87 -3.97
CA TYR A 367 -33.71 -0.27 -3.92
C TYR A 367 -33.78 1.13 -3.29
N TYR A 368 -32.62 1.70 -2.98
CA TYR A 368 -32.49 3.02 -2.34
C TYR A 368 -31.59 3.94 -3.17
N VAL A 369 -32.02 5.17 -3.41
CA VAL A 369 -31.20 6.21 -4.07
C VAL A 369 -30.71 7.18 -3.02
N LEU A 370 -29.40 7.33 -2.88
CA LEU A 370 -28.82 8.21 -1.87
C LEU A 370 -28.96 9.68 -2.27
N TYR A 371 -29.09 10.58 -1.29
CA TYR A 371 -29.04 12.01 -1.54
C TYR A 371 -27.59 12.50 -1.44
N ARG A 372 -27.04 13.12 -2.51
CA ARG A 372 -25.62 13.53 -2.58
C ARG A 372 -25.16 14.28 -1.34
N LYS A 373 -25.94 15.27 -0.88
CA LYS A 373 -25.64 16.08 0.30
C LYS A 373 -25.53 15.28 1.61
N ASP A 374 -26.18 14.12 1.70
CA ASP A 374 -26.08 13.27 2.90
C ASP A 374 -24.84 12.36 2.87
N VAL A 375 -24.19 12.19 1.71
CA VAL A 375 -23.10 11.22 1.51
C VAL A 375 -21.75 11.89 1.31
N THR A 376 -21.68 12.89 0.44
CA THR A 376 -20.43 13.48 -0.02
C THR A 376 -20.31 14.94 0.42
N MET A 377 -19.07 15.42 0.43
CA MET A 377 -18.75 16.83 0.22
C MET A 377 -18.08 16.99 -1.15
N GLU A 378 -18.15 18.19 -1.68
CA GLU A 378 -17.67 18.52 -3.02
C GLU A 378 -16.98 19.90 -2.99
N ASN A 379 -15.82 20.02 -3.65
CA ASN A 379 -15.25 21.34 -3.94
C ASN A 379 -15.99 22.00 -5.11
N MET A 380 -15.57 23.20 -5.51
CA MET A 380 -16.20 23.93 -6.62
C MET A 380 -16.28 23.10 -7.90
N TRP A 381 -17.35 23.31 -8.68
CA TRP A 381 -17.71 22.56 -9.90
C TRP A 381 -16.72 22.70 -11.06
N ALA A 382 -15.63 23.45 -10.89
CA ALA A 382 -14.51 23.57 -11.82
C ALA A 382 -13.33 24.24 -11.12
N VAL A 383 -12.13 23.98 -11.60
CA VAL A 383 -10.91 24.69 -11.21
C VAL A 383 -10.90 26.04 -11.91
N THR A 384 -11.29 27.09 -11.20
CA THR A 384 -11.13 28.49 -11.63
C THR A 384 -9.94 29.18 -10.96
N ASP A 385 -9.43 28.56 -9.90
CA ASP A 385 -8.30 28.99 -9.10
C ASP A 385 -7.61 27.72 -8.58
N TYR A 386 -6.35 27.49 -8.96
CA TYR A 386 -5.62 26.27 -8.59
C TYR A 386 -5.26 26.26 -7.11
N ASP A 387 -5.12 27.43 -6.50
CA ASP A 387 -4.82 27.61 -5.07
C ASP A 387 -6.09 27.48 -4.21
N SER A 388 -7.22 27.09 -4.81
CA SER A 388 -8.50 26.93 -4.13
C SER A 388 -9.06 25.52 -4.26
N CYS A 389 -9.60 25.06 -3.13
CA CYS A 389 -10.43 23.86 -3.05
C CYS A 389 -11.60 24.08 -2.08
N GLU A 390 -12.20 25.27 -2.12
CA GLU A 390 -13.34 25.60 -1.26
C GLU A 390 -14.47 24.57 -1.43
N GLU A 391 -15.01 24.11 -0.30
CA GLU A 391 -16.23 23.30 -0.31
C GLU A 391 -17.38 24.14 -0.88
N ARG A 392 -17.96 23.64 -1.98
CA ARG A 392 -19.03 24.31 -2.73
C ARG A 392 -20.26 24.62 -1.87
N HIS A 393 -20.55 23.74 -0.92
CA HIS A 393 -21.83 23.77 -0.20
C HIS A 393 -21.71 24.11 1.29
N LYS A 394 -20.49 24.18 1.83
CA LYS A 394 -20.17 24.57 3.21
C LYS A 394 -21.00 23.78 4.24
N TYR A 395 -21.16 22.47 4.02
CA TYR A 395 -21.90 21.57 4.89
C TYR A 395 -21.24 21.47 6.26
N GLY A 396 -19.91 21.44 6.34
CA GLY A 396 -19.16 21.49 7.60
C GLY A 396 -19.46 20.35 8.57
N VAL A 397 -19.74 19.14 8.07
CA VAL A 397 -20.01 17.93 8.90
C VAL A 397 -19.15 16.76 8.41
N PRO A 398 -18.31 16.15 9.28
CA PRO A 398 -17.38 15.09 8.89
C PRO A 398 -18.02 13.72 8.67
N THR A 399 -19.28 13.53 9.09
CA THR A 399 -19.99 12.27 8.94
C THR A 399 -21.15 12.36 7.95
N VAL A 400 -21.55 11.20 7.42
CA VAL A 400 -22.72 11.06 6.57
C VAL A 400 -24.02 11.26 7.36
N ASN A 401 -25.11 11.51 6.65
CA ASN A 401 -26.47 11.54 7.19
C ASN A 401 -27.35 10.51 6.48
N ILE A 402 -26.85 9.27 6.42
CA ILE A 402 -27.54 8.12 5.84
C ILE A 402 -28.32 7.39 6.95
N LEU A 403 -29.46 6.79 6.61
CA LEU A 403 -30.37 6.11 7.53
C LEU A 403 -29.64 5.17 8.52
N GLY A 404 -29.60 5.53 9.81
CA GLY A 404 -28.99 4.69 10.86
C GLY A 404 -27.46 4.73 10.93
N HIS A 405 -26.79 5.22 9.89
CA HIS A 405 -25.33 5.12 9.70
C HIS A 405 -24.60 6.46 9.91
N LYS A 406 -24.98 7.21 10.96
CA LYS A 406 -24.51 8.59 11.18
C LYS A 406 -23.08 8.71 11.72
N THR A 407 -22.44 7.58 11.99
CA THR A 407 -21.04 7.51 12.43
C THR A 407 -20.07 7.39 11.27
N TRP A 408 -20.54 7.01 10.08
CA TRP A 408 -19.65 6.77 8.94
C TRP A 408 -19.08 8.07 8.42
N SER A 409 -17.82 8.01 8.00
CA SER A 409 -17.09 9.15 7.45
C SER A 409 -17.74 9.65 6.17
N ARG A 410 -17.94 10.97 6.08
CA ARG A 410 -18.40 11.63 4.86
C ARG A 410 -17.38 11.40 3.75
N LEU A 411 -17.83 11.13 2.54
CA LEU A 411 -16.95 10.96 1.39
C LEU A 411 -16.58 12.32 0.77
N PHE A 412 -15.43 12.42 0.10
CA PHE A 412 -15.00 13.65 -0.57
C PHE A 412 -14.87 13.42 -2.09
N SER A 413 -15.72 14.10 -2.87
CA SER A 413 -15.64 14.16 -4.33
C SER A 413 -14.88 15.43 -4.71
N MET A 414 -13.68 15.28 -5.27
CA MET A 414 -12.82 16.37 -5.69
C MET A 414 -12.89 16.55 -7.20
N ASN A 415 -13.43 17.68 -7.62
CA ASN A 415 -13.39 18.16 -8.99
C ASN A 415 -12.01 18.76 -9.29
N HIS A 416 -11.39 18.27 -10.36
CA HIS A 416 -10.15 18.75 -10.93
C HIS A 416 -10.26 18.78 -12.46
N PHE A 417 -11.02 19.76 -12.95
CA PHE A 417 -11.20 20.02 -14.37
C PHE A 417 -11.58 21.49 -14.61
N PRO A 418 -11.29 22.06 -15.79
CA PRO A 418 -11.67 23.43 -16.14
C PRO A 418 -13.18 23.56 -16.39
N ASN A 419 -13.69 24.80 -16.45
CA ASN A 419 -15.10 25.06 -16.80
C ASN A 419 -15.50 24.58 -18.21
N VAL A 420 -14.52 24.51 -19.12
CA VAL A 420 -14.71 24.07 -20.49
C VAL A 420 -13.67 22.97 -20.73
N PRO A 421 -14.10 21.75 -21.09
CA PRO A 421 -13.17 20.65 -21.33
C PRO A 421 -12.12 21.03 -22.38
N HIS A 422 -10.85 20.80 -22.04
CA HIS A 422 -9.74 21.16 -22.89
C HIS A 422 -8.62 20.12 -22.83
N SER A 423 -8.63 19.18 -23.79
CA SER A 423 -7.64 18.10 -23.86
C SER A 423 -6.19 18.60 -23.93
N GLY A 424 -5.94 19.75 -24.56
CA GLY A 424 -4.58 20.30 -24.65
C GLY A 424 -3.95 20.78 -23.34
N ILE A 425 -4.69 20.78 -22.22
CA ILE A 425 -4.15 21.09 -20.88
C ILE A 425 -4.30 19.92 -19.90
N ALA A 426 -5.16 18.93 -20.21
CA ALA A 426 -5.43 17.81 -19.32
C ALA A 426 -4.15 17.03 -18.96
N ALA A 427 -3.24 16.83 -19.91
CA ALA A 427 -1.97 16.17 -19.66
C ALA A 427 -1.10 16.88 -18.60
N SER A 428 -1.11 18.22 -18.54
CA SER A 428 -0.36 18.97 -17.52
C SER A 428 -1.14 19.20 -16.24
N ASP A 429 -2.47 19.17 -16.30
CA ASP A 429 -3.32 19.32 -15.12
C ASP A 429 -3.33 18.03 -14.30
N ASN A 430 -3.53 16.89 -14.99
CA ASN A 430 -3.70 15.57 -14.37
C ASN A 430 -2.38 14.85 -14.07
N ASN A 431 -1.21 15.46 -14.34
CA ASN A 431 0.09 14.85 -14.04
C ASN A 431 0.49 15.04 -12.57
N TRP A 432 1.64 14.49 -12.20
CA TRP A 432 2.18 14.61 -10.84
C TRP A 432 2.29 16.06 -10.35
N ASP A 433 2.84 16.99 -11.13
CA ASP A 433 3.03 18.39 -10.69
C ASP A 433 1.72 19.19 -10.62
N GLY A 434 0.76 18.90 -11.49
CA GLY A 434 -0.52 19.61 -11.58
C GLY A 434 -1.55 19.14 -10.55
N LEU A 435 -1.61 17.83 -10.30
CA LEU A 435 -2.66 17.21 -9.50
C LEU A 435 -2.21 16.87 -8.08
N TYR A 436 -1.03 16.29 -7.89
CA TYR A 436 -0.62 15.78 -6.56
C TYR A 436 -0.44 16.90 -5.51
N PRO A 437 0.32 17.98 -5.76
CA PRO A 437 0.41 19.12 -4.83
C PRO A 437 -0.96 19.74 -4.54
N ARG A 438 -1.85 19.81 -5.55
CA ARG A 438 -3.20 20.34 -5.32
C ARG A 438 -4.00 19.45 -4.37
N ILE A 439 -3.86 18.13 -4.46
CA ILE A 439 -4.53 17.22 -3.53
C ILE A 439 -4.00 17.45 -2.11
N ILE A 440 -2.68 17.33 -1.93
CA ILE A 440 -2.04 17.30 -0.60
C ILE A 440 -2.01 18.69 0.05
N ASP A 441 -1.56 19.73 -0.66
CA ASP A 441 -1.27 21.03 -0.07
C ASP A 441 -2.48 21.97 -0.09
N THR A 442 -3.44 21.73 -1.00
CA THR A 442 -4.59 22.63 -1.19
C THR A 442 -5.91 22.00 -0.77
N CYS A 443 -6.25 20.82 -1.28
CA CYS A 443 -7.57 20.23 -1.09
C CYS A 443 -7.74 19.56 0.27
N MET A 444 -6.79 18.75 0.73
CA MET A 444 -6.89 18.10 2.03
C MET A 444 -7.07 19.12 3.17
N PRO A 445 -6.27 20.21 3.27
CA PRO A 445 -6.42 21.19 4.33
C PRO A 445 -7.70 22.04 4.21
N ALA A 446 -8.19 22.29 2.99
CA ALA A 446 -9.34 23.16 2.75
C ALA A 446 -10.69 22.53 3.18
N THR A 447 -10.79 21.21 3.26
CA THR A 447 -12.05 20.52 3.55
C THR A 447 -12.44 20.50 5.03
N LEU A 448 -11.57 20.94 5.95
CA LEU A 448 -11.72 20.79 7.41
C LEU A 448 -11.90 19.32 7.87
N LEU A 449 -11.77 18.36 6.96
CA LEU A 449 -11.85 16.93 7.24
C LEU A 449 -10.47 16.28 7.36
N ASP A 450 -9.43 17.00 6.94
CA ASP A 450 -8.04 16.54 6.94
C ASP A 450 -7.88 15.15 6.32
N LYS A 451 -8.55 14.95 5.16
CA LYS A 451 -8.60 13.65 4.49
C LYS A 451 -8.41 13.78 2.99
N LYS A 452 -7.76 12.77 2.41
CA LYS A 452 -7.63 12.62 0.95
C LYS A 452 -9.00 12.48 0.27
N PRO A 453 -9.15 12.92 -0.99
CA PRO A 453 -10.36 12.74 -1.77
C PRO A 453 -10.67 11.25 -1.98
N ASN A 454 -11.94 10.87 -1.91
CA ASN A 454 -12.39 9.53 -2.26
C ASN A 454 -12.57 9.36 -3.76
N PHE A 455 -12.94 10.44 -4.45
CA PHE A 455 -13.12 10.46 -5.89
C PHE A 455 -12.41 11.68 -6.44
N ILE A 456 -11.51 11.46 -7.41
CA ILE A 456 -10.76 12.53 -8.09
C ILE A 456 -11.33 12.62 -9.50
N ALA A 457 -12.29 13.51 -9.68
CA ALA A 457 -12.97 13.72 -10.94
C ALA A 457 -12.11 14.58 -11.86
N VAL A 458 -11.76 14.04 -13.03
CA VAL A 458 -10.96 14.73 -14.07
C VAL A 458 -11.63 14.62 -15.45
N ASP A 459 -11.27 15.55 -16.33
CA ASP A 459 -11.49 15.42 -17.77
C ASP A 459 -10.33 14.66 -18.40
N PHE A 460 -10.61 13.90 -19.46
CA PHE A 460 -9.62 13.15 -20.25
C PHE A 460 -8.77 12.21 -19.38
N ILE A 461 -9.44 11.23 -18.76
CA ILE A 461 -8.84 10.30 -17.78
C ILE A 461 -7.60 9.56 -18.28
N GLU A 462 -7.41 9.48 -19.60
CA GLU A 462 -6.26 8.84 -20.24
C GLU A 462 -5.02 9.73 -20.38
N GLN A 463 -5.12 11.00 -19.96
CA GLN A 463 -4.02 11.97 -20.03
C GLN A 463 -3.58 12.36 -18.62
N GLY A 464 -2.26 12.32 -18.39
CA GLY A 464 -1.63 12.52 -17.08
C GLY A 464 -1.48 11.21 -16.30
N ASP A 465 -1.29 11.34 -14.99
CA ASP A 465 -0.84 10.26 -14.09
C ASP A 465 -1.87 9.99 -12.97
N VAL A 466 -3.15 10.31 -13.22
CA VAL A 466 -4.21 10.22 -12.21
C VAL A 466 -4.33 8.83 -11.59
N GLN A 467 -4.04 7.77 -12.36
CA GLN A 467 -4.08 6.40 -11.86
C GLN A 467 -2.95 6.15 -10.85
N GLU A 468 -1.72 6.48 -11.22
CA GLU A 468 -0.52 6.36 -10.40
C GLU A 468 -0.62 7.23 -9.13
N ILE A 469 -1.19 8.43 -9.25
CA ILE A 469 -1.49 9.31 -8.10
C ILE A 469 -2.50 8.64 -7.17
N THR A 470 -3.61 8.11 -7.68
CA THR A 470 -4.58 7.39 -6.83
C THR A 470 -3.99 6.12 -6.22
N GLU A 471 -3.04 5.48 -6.89
CA GLU A 471 -2.31 4.34 -6.36
C GLU A 471 -1.49 4.74 -5.15
N VAL A 472 -0.65 5.77 -5.23
CA VAL A 472 0.15 6.25 -4.08
C VAL A 472 -0.74 6.74 -2.94
N LEU A 473 -1.83 7.45 -3.24
CA LEU A 473 -2.79 7.86 -2.21
C LEU A 473 -3.39 6.66 -1.48
N ASN A 474 -3.64 5.56 -2.19
CA ASN A 474 -4.20 4.35 -1.60
C ASN A 474 -3.15 3.56 -0.84
N GLU A 475 -1.98 3.35 -1.43
CA GLU A 475 -1.02 2.35 -0.99
C GLU A 475 0.12 2.94 -0.14
N GLY A 476 0.21 4.27 -0.02
CA GLY A 476 1.47 4.92 0.31
C GLY A 476 2.51 4.61 -0.75
N GLY A 477 3.75 5.04 -0.58
CA GLY A 477 4.82 4.71 -1.50
C GLY A 477 5.96 5.71 -1.53
N VAL A 478 6.62 5.76 -2.69
CA VAL A 478 7.77 6.63 -2.94
C VAL A 478 7.45 7.58 -4.08
N ILE A 479 7.78 8.85 -3.89
CA ILE A 479 7.63 9.93 -4.87
C ILE A 479 9.02 10.43 -5.22
N PHE A 480 9.41 10.33 -6.48
CA PHE A 480 10.73 10.70 -6.99
C PHE A 480 10.74 12.14 -7.49
N TYR A 481 11.88 12.82 -7.33
CA TYR A 481 12.05 14.23 -7.64
C TYR A 481 13.31 14.49 -8.46
N GLU A 482 13.25 15.51 -9.33
CA GLU A 482 14.39 15.98 -10.14
C GLU A 482 15.49 16.64 -9.29
N GLY A 483 15.13 17.30 -8.19
CA GLY A 483 16.07 17.97 -7.31
C GLY A 483 16.45 17.10 -6.12
N ASN A 484 17.61 17.36 -5.49
CA ASN A 484 17.96 16.72 -4.21
C ASN A 484 17.02 17.21 -3.10
N GLY A 485 16.80 16.38 -2.08
CA GLY A 485 15.98 16.74 -0.92
C GLY A 485 14.49 16.89 -1.22
N ALA A 486 13.96 16.10 -2.15
CA ALA A 486 12.58 16.19 -2.64
C ALA A 486 12.21 17.60 -3.15
N THR A 487 13.09 18.19 -3.96
CA THR A 487 12.89 19.53 -4.56
C THR A 487 12.70 19.45 -6.07
N GLN A 488 12.27 20.56 -6.70
CA GLN A 488 11.96 20.64 -8.14
C GLN A 488 10.72 19.79 -8.50
N ASN A 489 10.58 19.41 -9.78
CA ASN A 489 9.40 18.69 -10.24
C ASN A 489 9.39 17.24 -9.73
N ILE A 490 8.18 16.69 -9.67
CA ILE A 490 7.98 15.27 -9.39
C ILE A 490 8.24 14.49 -10.69
N VAL A 491 9.14 13.52 -10.62
CA VAL A 491 9.43 12.60 -11.73
C VAL A 491 8.32 11.57 -11.87
N CYS A 492 7.94 10.92 -10.76
CA CYS A 492 6.75 10.06 -10.65
C CYS A 492 6.56 9.60 -9.21
N GLY A 493 5.50 8.83 -8.95
CA GLY A 493 5.30 8.10 -7.70
C GLY A 493 4.92 6.64 -7.94
N ILE A 494 5.35 5.76 -7.03
CA ILE A 494 5.13 4.31 -7.11
C ILE A 494 4.53 3.81 -5.79
N GLY A 495 3.42 3.08 -5.86
CA GLY A 495 2.73 2.55 -4.68
C GLY A 495 3.54 1.49 -3.92
N GLY A 496 3.34 1.40 -2.60
CA GLY A 496 4.11 0.52 -1.70
C GLY A 496 3.46 -0.82 -1.32
N ASP A 497 2.15 -1.00 -1.54
CA ASP A 497 1.41 -2.19 -1.05
C ASP A 497 1.62 -3.44 -1.94
N LYS A 498 2.24 -3.30 -3.12
CA LYS A 498 2.56 -4.40 -4.05
C LYS A 498 3.99 -4.29 -4.57
N THR A 499 4.58 -5.43 -4.89
CA THR A 499 5.88 -5.47 -5.55
C THR A 499 5.75 -5.02 -7.01
N ARG A 500 6.57 -4.03 -7.39
CA ARG A 500 6.53 -3.35 -8.69
C ARG A 500 7.91 -3.27 -9.32
N TYR A 501 7.90 -3.34 -10.65
CA TYR A 501 9.07 -3.26 -11.52
C TYR A 501 8.71 -2.30 -12.65
N ILE A 502 9.30 -1.11 -12.65
CA ILE A 502 8.92 -0.01 -13.55
C ILE A 502 10.17 0.42 -14.33
N PRO A 503 10.27 0.09 -15.63
CA PRO A 503 11.21 0.75 -16.52
C PRO A 503 10.87 2.24 -16.64
N SER A 504 11.89 3.10 -16.67
CA SER A 504 11.69 4.51 -16.96
C SER A 504 11.09 4.73 -18.36
N GLY A 505 10.25 5.75 -18.48
CA GLY A 505 9.40 6.06 -19.63
C GLY A 505 8.03 5.37 -19.60
N GLU A 506 7.76 4.50 -18.63
CA GLU A 506 6.46 3.87 -18.40
C GLU A 506 5.80 4.43 -17.13
N HIS A 507 4.46 4.38 -17.06
CA HIS A 507 3.69 4.75 -15.86
C HIS A 507 4.02 6.14 -15.29
N GLY A 508 4.26 7.11 -16.17
CA GLY A 508 4.57 8.48 -15.79
C GLY A 508 5.98 8.70 -15.25
N CYS A 509 6.83 7.67 -15.11
CA CYS A 509 8.20 7.82 -14.62
C CYS A 509 9.15 8.30 -15.71
N GLU A 510 9.64 9.53 -15.61
CA GLU A 510 10.59 10.08 -16.58
C GLU A 510 12.00 9.46 -16.42
N ASN A 511 12.67 9.24 -17.56
CA ASN A 511 13.99 8.59 -17.63
C ASN A 511 15.13 9.57 -17.38
N ASP A 512 16.11 9.18 -16.56
CA ASP A 512 17.30 9.98 -16.24
C ASP A 512 17.00 11.32 -15.56
N GLU A 513 15.89 11.43 -14.83
CA GLU A 513 15.53 12.68 -14.14
C GLU A 513 15.61 12.56 -12.61
N ALA A 514 15.33 11.39 -12.02
CA ALA A 514 15.23 11.24 -10.57
C ALA A 514 16.59 11.38 -9.84
N ARG A 515 16.63 12.26 -8.83
CA ARG A 515 17.80 12.55 -7.98
C ARG A 515 17.53 12.35 -6.49
N SER A 516 16.25 12.38 -6.09
CA SER A 516 15.86 12.15 -4.70
C SER A 516 14.44 11.60 -4.59
N ALA A 517 13.98 11.34 -3.37
CA ALA A 517 12.62 10.88 -3.15
C ALA A 517 12.01 11.33 -1.82
N LYS A 518 10.68 11.37 -1.77
CA LYS A 518 9.87 11.45 -0.55
C LYS A 518 9.11 10.13 -0.37
N LEU A 519 9.26 9.53 0.80
CA LEU A 519 8.47 8.39 1.25
C LEU A 519 7.21 8.90 1.93
N VAL A 520 6.04 8.37 1.57
CA VAL A 520 4.74 8.75 2.14
C VAL A 520 3.95 7.51 2.57
N ASP A 521 3.52 7.44 3.83
CA ASP A 521 2.75 6.34 4.43
C ASP A 521 3.32 4.92 4.18
N VAL A 522 4.65 4.79 4.15
CA VAL A 522 5.37 3.56 3.80
C VAL A 522 5.50 2.63 5.01
N GLN A 523 5.22 1.33 4.80
CA GLN A 523 5.31 0.30 5.83
C GLN A 523 6.77 -0.10 6.13
N ALA A 524 7.06 -0.42 7.39
CA ALA A 524 8.30 -1.09 7.77
C ALA A 524 8.53 -2.37 6.95
N GLY A 525 9.76 -2.59 6.50
CA GLY A 525 10.16 -3.73 5.69
C GLY A 525 9.98 -3.55 4.17
N THR A 526 9.33 -2.47 3.72
CA THR A 526 9.36 -2.08 2.29
C THR A 526 10.82 -1.84 1.87
N THR A 527 11.17 -2.29 0.67
CA THR A 527 12.49 -2.04 0.07
C THR A 527 12.32 -1.36 -1.28
N ILE A 528 13.09 -0.30 -1.53
CA ILE A 528 13.12 0.42 -2.79
C ILE A 528 14.48 0.19 -3.41
N VAL A 529 14.52 -0.14 -4.70
CA VAL A 529 15.76 -0.23 -5.46
C VAL A 529 15.64 0.59 -6.74
N VAL A 530 16.64 1.42 -7.01
CA VAL A 530 16.72 2.23 -8.23
C VAL A 530 18.02 1.97 -8.95
N TYR A 531 17.98 1.93 -10.28
CA TYR A 531 19.11 1.54 -11.12
C TYR A 531 19.32 2.53 -12.26
N ASP A 532 20.59 2.80 -12.60
CA ASP A 532 20.97 3.49 -13.85
C ASP A 532 20.68 2.58 -15.05
N SER A 533 20.98 1.28 -14.93
CA SER A 533 20.70 0.33 -16.00
C SER A 533 19.19 0.18 -16.25
N PRO A 534 18.70 0.34 -17.51
CA PRO A 534 17.29 0.16 -17.87
C PRO A 534 16.77 -1.28 -17.73
N SER A 535 17.67 -2.25 -17.52
CA SER A 535 17.33 -3.65 -17.26
C SER A 535 17.52 -4.08 -15.80
N GLY A 536 17.74 -3.15 -14.86
CA GLY A 536 17.98 -3.47 -13.44
C GLY A 536 19.27 -4.25 -13.17
N ASN A 537 20.32 -4.06 -13.98
CA ASN A 537 21.61 -4.74 -13.81
C ASN A 537 22.45 -4.06 -12.72
N THR A 538 22.99 -4.86 -11.79
CA THR A 538 23.84 -4.42 -10.66
C THR A 538 25.33 -4.23 -11.01
N ASN A 539 25.69 -4.35 -12.28
CA ASN A 539 27.03 -3.97 -12.78
C ASN A 539 27.15 -2.47 -13.07
N ASP A 540 26.05 -1.72 -13.00
CA ASP A 540 26.05 -0.25 -13.09
C ASP A 540 25.58 0.36 -11.77
N ASP A 541 25.43 1.68 -11.70
CA ASP A 541 24.97 2.36 -10.50
C ASP A 541 23.57 1.88 -10.06
N TYR A 542 23.42 1.60 -8.76
CA TYR A 542 22.12 1.34 -8.14
C TYR A 542 22.14 1.68 -6.65
N THR A 543 20.94 1.90 -6.10
CA THR A 543 20.77 2.20 -4.67
C THR A 543 19.63 1.39 -4.09
N VAL A 544 19.89 0.75 -2.95
CA VAL A 544 18.92 -0.05 -2.18
C VAL A 544 18.56 0.70 -0.91
N ILE A 545 17.27 0.92 -0.67
CA ILE A 545 16.74 1.60 0.52
C ILE A 545 15.78 0.66 1.24
N GLN A 546 16.09 0.30 2.48
CA GLN A 546 15.25 -0.51 3.36
C GLN A 546 14.63 0.34 4.46
N ILE A 547 13.32 0.23 4.59
CA ILE A 547 12.52 0.97 5.58
C ILE A 547 12.45 0.21 6.90
N LYS A 548 12.80 0.87 8.01
CA LYS A 548 12.91 0.23 9.35
C LYS A 548 11.64 0.34 10.20
N HIS A 549 10.89 1.41 10.03
CA HIS A 549 9.65 1.71 10.76
C HIS A 549 8.56 2.11 9.77
N ASN A 550 7.30 2.05 10.18
CA ASN A 550 6.24 2.74 9.46
C ASN A 550 6.55 4.23 9.45
N LEU A 551 6.63 4.83 8.26
CA LEU A 551 6.93 6.25 8.06
C LEU A 551 5.69 6.94 7.50
N SER A 552 5.27 8.06 8.09
CA SER A 552 4.24 8.91 7.47
C SER A 552 4.84 9.80 6.40
N GLU A 553 6.01 10.39 6.67
CA GLU A 553 6.80 11.11 5.67
C GLU A 553 8.30 10.94 5.97
N TYR A 554 9.13 10.80 4.94
CA TYR A 554 10.59 10.83 5.09
C TYR A 554 11.27 11.20 3.77
N VAL A 555 12.28 12.06 3.81
CA VAL A 555 13.02 12.50 2.61
C VAL A 555 14.32 11.72 2.46
N ILE A 556 14.47 11.08 1.31
CA ILE A 556 15.74 10.58 0.79
C ILE A 556 16.38 11.73 0.04
N ASP A 557 17.47 12.31 0.56
CA ASP A 557 18.07 13.54 0.01
C ASP A 557 18.72 13.32 -1.37
N SER A 558 19.40 12.19 -1.55
CA SER A 558 20.12 11.82 -2.77
C SER A 558 20.30 10.31 -2.82
N PHE A 559 20.34 9.73 -4.02
CA PHE A 559 20.62 8.31 -4.19
C PHE A 559 22.12 8.00 -4.15
N GLU A 560 22.99 9.02 -4.03
CA GLU A 560 24.44 8.87 -4.10
C GLU A 560 25.12 8.54 -2.75
N SER A 561 24.36 8.37 -1.67
CA SER A 561 24.94 8.29 -0.33
C SER A 561 24.53 7.04 0.42
N ASN A 562 25.45 6.52 1.23
CA ASN A 562 25.13 5.50 2.20
C ASN A 562 24.53 6.18 3.45
N VAL A 563 23.34 5.78 3.84
CA VAL A 563 22.63 6.31 5.01
C VAL A 563 22.23 5.17 5.93
N SER A 564 22.50 5.27 7.22
CA SER A 564 21.97 4.33 8.22
C SER A 564 21.55 5.12 9.44
N ASN A 565 20.25 5.32 9.59
CA ASN A 565 19.64 6.03 10.71
C ASN A 565 18.45 5.24 11.27
N ALA A 566 17.60 5.86 12.08
CA ALA A 566 16.45 5.17 12.64
C ALA A 566 15.40 4.81 11.58
N ALA A 567 15.14 5.68 10.61
CA ALA A 567 14.10 5.50 9.59
C ALA A 567 14.49 4.47 8.52
N VAL A 568 15.73 4.55 8.00
CA VAL A 568 16.16 3.77 6.83
C VAL A 568 17.58 3.24 6.94
N ASN A 569 17.84 2.17 6.18
CA ASN A 569 19.17 1.85 5.66
C ASN A 569 19.17 2.12 4.16
N GLN A 570 20.16 2.85 3.67
CA GLN A 570 20.41 3.11 2.27
C GLN A 570 21.83 2.70 1.94
N TRP A 571 21.97 1.91 0.89
CA TRP A 571 23.25 1.50 0.33
C TRP A 571 23.33 1.95 -1.13
N ALA A 572 24.29 2.83 -1.40
CA ALA A 572 24.58 3.32 -2.74
C ALA A 572 25.78 2.58 -3.31
N PHE A 573 25.63 2.11 -4.55
CA PHE A 573 26.62 1.33 -5.26
C PHE A 573 27.02 2.09 -6.52
N HIS A 574 28.26 2.60 -6.53
CA HIS A 574 28.70 3.58 -7.52
C HIS A 574 29.54 2.99 -8.64
N ASN A 575 29.26 3.42 -9.86
CA ASN A 575 30.10 3.33 -11.03
C ASN A 575 30.37 4.74 -11.58
N ASN A 576 29.36 5.43 -12.10
CA ASN A 576 29.46 6.72 -12.75
C ASN A 576 28.46 7.79 -12.20
N GLY A 577 27.73 7.46 -11.13
CA GLY A 577 26.76 8.31 -10.42
C GLY A 577 25.33 8.07 -10.90
N LEU A 578 24.40 7.98 -9.95
CA LEU A 578 23.00 7.62 -10.14
C LEU A 578 22.02 8.81 -10.19
N ASP A 579 22.32 9.91 -9.51
CA ASP A 579 21.43 11.07 -9.43
C ASP A 579 21.22 11.67 -10.83
N GLY A 580 20.01 11.52 -11.38
CA GLY A 580 19.63 12.01 -12.70
C GLY A 580 20.04 11.05 -13.81
N LYS A 581 20.14 9.76 -13.50
CA LYS A 581 20.36 8.67 -14.47
C LYS A 581 19.48 7.44 -14.22
N ILE A 582 18.53 7.53 -13.29
CA ILE A 582 17.70 6.38 -12.95
C ILE A 582 16.81 6.00 -14.15
N SER A 583 17.01 4.77 -14.64
CA SER A 583 16.27 4.19 -15.76
C SER A 583 15.37 3.00 -15.37
N TYR A 584 15.42 2.55 -14.11
CA TYR A 584 14.62 1.43 -13.65
C TYR A 584 14.35 1.51 -12.14
N PHE A 585 13.09 1.27 -11.75
CA PHE A 585 12.61 1.37 -10.38
C PHE A 585 12.00 0.05 -9.92
N GLU A 586 12.32 -0.34 -8.70
CA GLU A 586 11.71 -1.48 -8.01
C GLU A 586 11.22 -1.05 -6.64
N VAL A 587 9.99 -1.42 -6.31
CA VAL A 587 9.42 -1.25 -4.97
C VAL A 587 8.93 -2.61 -4.53
N PHE A 588 9.54 -3.17 -3.48
CA PHE A 588 9.17 -4.44 -2.90
C PHE A 588 8.32 -4.20 -1.66
N LYS A 589 7.15 -4.84 -1.62
CA LYS A 589 6.33 -4.84 -0.41
C LYS A 589 7.06 -5.59 0.74
N PRO A 590 6.67 -5.37 2.01
CA PRO A 590 7.35 -5.99 3.15
C PRO A 590 7.47 -7.52 3.05
N GLY A 591 8.72 -8.00 3.06
CA GLY A 591 9.06 -9.43 3.02
C GLY A 591 9.37 -10.00 1.64
N ASP A 592 9.10 -9.26 0.55
CA ASP A 592 9.33 -9.75 -0.82
C ASP A 592 10.77 -9.55 -1.31
N TYR A 593 11.53 -8.63 -0.71
CA TYR A 593 12.92 -8.41 -1.09
C TYR A 593 13.84 -9.50 -0.52
N GLU A 594 14.53 -10.21 -1.41
CA GLU A 594 15.58 -11.16 -1.04
C GLU A 594 16.95 -10.55 -1.39
N VAL A 595 17.79 -10.33 -0.38
CA VAL A 595 19.17 -9.90 -0.61
C VAL A 595 19.89 -11.02 -1.34
N THR A 596 20.25 -10.79 -2.60
CA THR A 596 21.17 -11.68 -3.30
C THR A 596 22.58 -11.44 -2.75
N PRO A 597 23.25 -12.47 -2.21
CA PRO A 597 24.59 -12.28 -1.67
C PRO A 597 25.60 -12.03 -2.79
N GLU A 598 26.27 -10.89 -2.73
CA GLU A 598 27.14 -10.37 -3.80
C GLU A 598 28.52 -9.94 -3.29
N ILE A 599 29.52 -10.04 -4.17
CA ILE A 599 30.87 -9.51 -4.02
C ILE A 599 31.08 -8.51 -5.16
N MET A 600 31.17 -7.23 -4.81
CA MET A 600 31.35 -6.13 -5.75
C MET A 600 32.81 -5.72 -5.76
N LEU A 601 33.43 -5.70 -6.93
CA LEU A 601 34.85 -5.44 -7.11
C LEU A 601 35.06 -3.99 -7.57
N TYR A 602 35.97 -3.26 -6.92
CA TYR A 602 36.19 -1.84 -7.19
C TYR A 602 37.61 -1.53 -7.67
N GLU A 603 37.74 -0.52 -8.53
CA GLU A 603 39.02 -0.02 -9.07
C GLU A 603 39.85 0.75 -8.04
N GLY A 604 39.21 1.35 -7.02
CA GLY A 604 39.88 2.10 -5.96
C GLY A 604 39.91 1.32 -4.65
N ASN A 605 40.82 1.68 -3.74
CA ASN A 605 40.82 1.15 -2.37
C ASN A 605 39.60 1.67 -1.58
N ASN A 606 39.21 1.02 -0.48
CA ASN A 606 38.00 1.33 0.30
C ASN A 606 36.69 1.30 -0.52
N ALA A 607 36.56 0.39 -1.48
CA ALA A 607 35.38 0.31 -2.37
C ALA A 607 35.04 1.66 -3.02
N THR A 608 36.06 2.37 -3.51
CA THR A 608 35.94 3.66 -4.21
C THR A 608 36.20 3.53 -5.70
N GLN A 609 35.96 4.59 -6.47
CA GLN A 609 36.03 4.62 -7.94
C GLN A 609 34.98 3.69 -8.56
N ASN A 610 35.22 3.21 -9.78
CA ASN A 610 34.22 2.48 -10.54
C ASN A 610 34.11 1.02 -10.06
N ILE A 611 32.91 0.45 -10.21
CA ILE A 611 32.70 -1.00 -10.12
C ILE A 611 33.37 -1.64 -11.34
N VAL A 612 34.29 -2.57 -11.08
CA VAL A 612 34.91 -3.43 -12.09
C VAL A 612 33.91 -4.50 -12.54
N CYS A 613 33.22 -5.12 -11.58
CA CYS A 613 32.06 -5.99 -11.80
C CYS A 613 31.43 -6.43 -10.46
N THR A 614 30.21 -6.96 -10.55
CA THR A 614 29.48 -7.57 -9.44
C THR A 614 29.37 -9.08 -9.64
N LEU A 615 29.71 -9.87 -8.61
CA LEU A 615 29.73 -11.33 -8.65
C LEU A 615 28.75 -11.93 -7.63
N ASN A 616 28.00 -12.94 -8.02
CA ASN A 616 27.18 -13.70 -7.07
C ASN A 616 28.08 -14.66 -6.26
N VAL A 617 27.89 -14.77 -4.95
CA VAL A 617 28.73 -15.67 -4.12
C VAL A 617 28.62 -17.15 -4.49
N TYR A 618 27.55 -17.54 -5.20
CA TYR A 618 27.37 -18.91 -5.68
C TYR A 618 28.11 -19.20 -6.98
N ASP A 619 28.65 -18.16 -7.62
CA ASP A 619 29.50 -18.31 -8.78
C ASP A 619 30.88 -18.82 -8.36
N ARG A 620 31.12 -20.11 -8.60
CA ARG A 620 32.26 -20.82 -8.01
C ARG A 620 33.62 -20.25 -8.40
N GLU A 621 33.77 -19.70 -9.60
CA GLU A 621 35.06 -19.23 -10.12
C GLU A 621 34.92 -18.36 -11.37
N PHE A 622 35.75 -17.30 -11.47
CA PHE A 622 35.86 -16.44 -12.66
C PHE A 622 37.31 -16.15 -13.03
N ASN A 623 37.58 -16.12 -14.33
CA ASN A 623 38.86 -15.72 -14.91
C ASN A 623 38.64 -14.47 -15.77
N PHE A 624 39.20 -13.35 -15.31
CA PHE A 624 38.92 -12.03 -15.87
C PHE A 624 39.50 -11.85 -17.27
N LYS A 625 40.58 -12.56 -17.63
CA LYS A 625 41.11 -12.56 -19.01
C LYS A 625 40.18 -13.16 -20.05
N ASN A 626 39.24 -14.00 -19.61
CA ASN A 626 38.36 -14.76 -20.50
C ASN A 626 36.87 -14.43 -20.28
N SER A 627 36.55 -13.48 -19.39
CA SER A 627 35.19 -13.03 -19.15
C SER A 627 34.96 -11.66 -19.78
N GLY A 628 33.83 -11.47 -20.47
CA GLY A 628 33.41 -10.14 -20.93
C GLY A 628 32.70 -9.30 -19.86
N SER A 629 32.61 -9.80 -18.63
CA SER A 629 31.81 -9.24 -17.54
C SER A 629 32.61 -8.61 -16.40
N CYS A 630 33.94 -8.78 -16.38
CA CYS A 630 34.84 -8.22 -15.36
C CYS A 630 36.14 -7.82 -16.04
N ASP A 631 36.57 -6.58 -15.83
CA ASP A 631 37.82 -6.10 -16.40
C ASP A 631 39.03 -6.70 -15.67
N ASN A 632 40.01 -7.13 -16.47
CA ASN A 632 41.20 -7.81 -16.00
C ASN A 632 42.26 -6.81 -15.53
N ASP A 633 42.89 -7.07 -14.39
CA ASP A 633 43.93 -6.22 -13.80
C ASP A 633 43.44 -4.82 -13.41
N GLU A 634 42.17 -4.68 -12.99
CA GLU A 634 41.61 -3.40 -12.55
C GLU A 634 41.29 -3.36 -11.05
N THR A 635 40.76 -4.45 -10.47
CA THR A 635 40.25 -4.41 -9.10
C THR A 635 41.32 -4.36 -8.01
N ARG A 636 41.06 -3.54 -6.98
CA ARG A 636 41.92 -3.32 -5.80
C ARG A 636 41.22 -3.61 -4.48
N SER A 637 39.90 -3.59 -4.45
CA SER A 637 39.11 -3.68 -3.23
C SER A 637 37.73 -4.29 -3.51
N ALA A 638 37.01 -4.69 -2.46
CA ALA A 638 35.67 -5.27 -2.62
C ALA A 638 34.67 -4.77 -1.59
N LYS A 639 33.38 -4.77 -1.95
CA LYS A 639 32.25 -4.63 -1.03
C LYS A 639 31.47 -5.93 -1.00
N LEU A 640 31.19 -6.43 0.19
CA LEU A 640 30.40 -7.63 0.43
C LEU A 640 28.98 -7.21 0.79
N VAL A 641 27.98 -7.80 0.14
CA VAL A 641 26.56 -7.50 0.37
C VAL A 641 25.84 -8.78 0.74
N GLY A 642 25.21 -8.85 1.92
CA GLY A 642 24.40 -10.00 2.31
C GLY A 642 25.16 -11.33 2.49
N VAL A 643 26.49 -11.32 2.56
CA VAL A 643 27.30 -12.55 2.48
C VAL A 643 27.32 -13.31 3.81
N SER A 644 26.96 -14.59 3.79
CA SER A 644 26.90 -15.44 4.99
C SER A 644 28.28 -15.86 5.53
N ALA A 645 28.33 -16.09 6.85
CA ALA A 645 29.48 -16.64 7.55
C ALA A 645 29.93 -17.99 6.96
N GLY A 646 31.23 -18.19 6.87
CA GLY A 646 31.84 -19.36 6.27
C GLY A 646 32.13 -19.22 4.77
N THR A 647 31.56 -18.21 4.10
CA THR A 647 31.91 -17.87 2.73
C THR A 647 33.41 -17.56 2.64
N GLN A 648 34.09 -18.19 1.70
CA GLN A 648 35.51 -17.96 1.41
C GLN A 648 35.68 -17.60 -0.04
N PHE A 649 36.51 -16.60 -0.31
CA PHE A 649 36.94 -16.32 -1.68
C PHE A 649 38.42 -15.97 -1.74
N THR A 650 39.02 -16.17 -2.91
CA THR A 650 40.43 -15.90 -3.14
C THR A 650 40.58 -15.19 -4.47
N VAL A 651 41.23 -14.02 -4.44
CA VAL A 651 41.62 -13.24 -5.62
C VAL A 651 43.08 -13.53 -5.95
N TYR A 652 43.40 -13.68 -7.24
CA TYR A 652 44.72 -14.07 -7.73
C TYR A 652 45.21 -13.11 -8.81
N ASP A 653 46.50 -12.77 -8.80
CA ASP A 653 47.19 -12.15 -9.94
C ASP A 653 47.24 -13.14 -11.12
N SER A 654 47.48 -14.42 -10.84
CA SER A 654 47.52 -15.45 -11.88
C SER A 654 46.12 -15.78 -12.44
N PRO A 655 45.89 -15.68 -13.76
CA PRO A 655 44.62 -16.11 -14.38
C PRO A 655 44.37 -17.61 -14.21
N ASN A 656 45.42 -18.39 -13.91
CA ASN A 656 45.31 -19.83 -13.68
C ASN A 656 45.06 -20.19 -12.20
N GLY A 657 44.97 -19.19 -11.31
CA GLY A 657 44.80 -19.42 -9.86
C GLY A 657 46.05 -19.99 -9.20
N ASP A 658 47.23 -19.68 -9.74
CA ASP A 658 48.52 -20.11 -9.18
C ASP A 658 48.83 -19.31 -7.90
N THR A 659 49.25 -20.01 -6.85
CA THR A 659 49.67 -19.43 -5.57
C THR A 659 51.17 -19.13 -5.53
N GLY A 660 51.89 -19.35 -6.64
CA GLY A 660 53.28 -18.92 -6.82
C GLY A 660 53.45 -17.42 -7.09
N ASP A 661 52.35 -16.71 -7.38
CA ASP A 661 52.28 -15.25 -7.50
C ASP A 661 51.39 -14.66 -6.40
N ASP A 662 51.10 -13.35 -6.45
CA ASP A 662 50.25 -12.69 -5.46
C ASP A 662 48.83 -13.27 -5.42
N TYR A 663 48.32 -13.50 -4.21
CA TYR A 663 46.92 -13.84 -3.98
C TYR A 663 46.46 -13.41 -2.59
N THR A 664 45.16 -13.17 -2.45
CA THR A 664 44.54 -12.82 -1.17
C THR A 664 43.34 -13.69 -0.89
N GLN A 665 43.36 -14.35 0.26
CA GLN A 665 42.26 -15.18 0.73
C GLN A 665 41.43 -14.41 1.76
N ILE A 666 40.13 -14.33 1.52
CA ILE A 666 39.17 -13.66 2.39
C ILE A 666 38.18 -14.70 2.91
N THR A 667 37.94 -14.70 4.21
CA THR A 667 36.97 -15.57 4.90
C THR A 667 35.99 -14.71 5.68
N VAL A 668 34.70 -14.88 5.42
CA VAL A 668 33.63 -14.26 6.19
C VAL A 668 33.43 -15.06 7.48
N LEU A 669 33.58 -14.41 8.62
CA LEU A 669 33.53 -14.99 9.96
C LEU A 669 32.14 -14.87 10.61
N GLN A 670 31.36 -13.86 10.22
CA GLN A 670 29.99 -13.60 10.68
C GLN A 670 29.11 -13.15 9.51
N ASP A 671 27.81 -13.38 9.60
CA ASP A 671 26.86 -12.98 8.56
C ASP A 671 26.90 -11.46 8.35
N ILE A 672 27.09 -11.03 7.11
CA ILE A 672 27.07 -9.63 6.71
C ILE A 672 25.63 -9.27 6.36
N LEU A 673 24.90 -8.71 7.32
CA LEU A 673 23.47 -8.38 7.18
C LEU A 673 23.20 -7.08 6.39
N GLY A 674 24.26 -6.34 6.01
CA GLY A 674 24.21 -5.14 5.18
C GLY A 674 25.37 -5.14 4.20
N THR A 675 26.29 -4.18 4.34
CA THR A 675 27.52 -4.12 3.54
C THR A 675 28.77 -4.18 4.42
N TYR A 676 29.87 -4.71 3.85
CA TYR A 676 31.18 -4.70 4.48
C TYR A 676 32.27 -4.45 3.43
N ASP A 677 33.18 -3.52 3.72
CA ASP A 677 34.24 -3.11 2.78
C ASP A 677 35.56 -3.82 3.10
N ILE A 678 36.11 -4.49 2.08
CA ILE A 678 37.50 -4.94 2.02
C ILE A 678 38.29 -3.78 1.42
N ASP A 679 39.08 -3.07 2.24
CA ASP A 679 39.80 -1.85 1.83
C ASP A 679 40.80 -2.10 0.68
N SER A 680 41.62 -3.13 0.81
CA SER A 680 42.67 -3.49 -0.16
C SER A 680 42.92 -4.99 -0.14
N TYR A 681 43.40 -5.54 -1.25
CA TYR A 681 43.86 -6.92 -1.30
C TYR A 681 45.32 -7.08 -0.85
N GLU A 682 46.06 -5.99 -0.60
CA GLU A 682 47.48 -6.04 -0.23
C GLU A 682 47.77 -6.07 1.27
N ASP A 683 46.74 -6.14 2.11
CA ASP A 683 46.88 -6.16 3.56
C ASP A 683 46.33 -7.44 4.18
N SER A 684 47.00 -7.92 5.24
CA SER A 684 46.51 -9.02 6.07
C SER A 684 45.94 -8.49 7.37
N TYR A 685 44.68 -8.80 7.65
CA TYR A 685 44.00 -8.39 8.87
C TYR A 685 42.89 -9.37 9.23
N SER A 686 42.39 -9.25 10.46
CA SER A 686 41.21 -9.99 10.90
C SER A 686 40.46 -9.13 11.90
N ASP A 687 39.16 -9.07 11.74
CA ASP A 687 38.24 -8.44 12.70
C ASP A 687 37.10 -9.41 13.02
N ASP A 688 35.98 -8.88 13.52
CA ASP A 688 34.82 -9.68 13.91
C ASP A 688 34.07 -10.27 12.69
N TYR A 689 34.16 -9.63 11.52
CA TYR A 689 33.39 -9.98 10.33
C TYR A 689 34.20 -10.75 9.30
N VAL A 690 35.47 -10.41 9.08
CA VAL A 690 36.29 -11.05 8.05
C VAL A 690 37.71 -11.36 8.53
N ARG A 691 38.34 -12.30 7.84
CA ARG A 691 39.78 -12.52 7.88
C ARG A 691 40.33 -12.41 6.47
N VAL A 692 41.31 -11.54 6.29
CA VAL A 692 42.01 -11.29 5.02
C VAL A 692 43.47 -11.71 5.18
N ASN A 693 43.94 -12.60 4.31
CA ASN A 693 45.30 -13.10 4.29
C ASN A 693 45.93 -12.82 2.92
N PHE A 694 46.79 -11.81 2.85
CA PHE A 694 47.55 -11.47 1.66
C PHE A 694 48.86 -12.25 1.58
N HIS A 695 49.11 -12.85 0.43
CA HIS A 695 50.35 -13.55 0.12
C HIS A 695 51.09 -12.81 -0.99
N ARG A 696 52.18 -12.16 -0.60
CA ARG A 696 52.93 -11.24 -1.47
C ARG A 696 53.99 -11.92 -2.32
N HIS A 697 54.04 -11.52 -3.58
CA HIS A 697 55.13 -11.73 -4.52
C HIS A 697 55.60 -10.38 -5.13
N ASN A 698 54.72 -9.67 -5.84
CA ASN A 698 54.99 -8.45 -6.59
C ASN A 698 53.89 -7.35 -6.50
N GLY A 699 52.82 -7.59 -5.73
CA GLY A 699 51.70 -6.68 -5.47
C GLY A 699 50.45 -7.05 -6.28
N LEU A 700 49.27 -6.96 -5.66
CA LEU A 700 48.00 -7.53 -6.15
C LEU A 700 46.95 -6.49 -6.55
N ASP A 701 46.93 -5.34 -5.89
CA ASP A 701 45.96 -4.27 -6.16
C ASP A 701 46.09 -3.82 -7.63
N GLY A 702 45.00 -3.96 -8.40
CA GLY A 702 44.97 -3.62 -9.83
C GLY A 702 45.74 -4.62 -10.69
N LYS A 703 45.85 -5.88 -10.25
CA LYS A 703 46.43 -6.99 -11.05
C LYS A 703 45.63 -8.28 -10.93
N VAL A 704 44.46 -8.26 -10.30
CA VAL A 704 43.65 -9.46 -10.15
C VAL A 704 43.19 -9.93 -11.53
N SER A 705 43.49 -11.18 -11.86
CA SER A 705 43.07 -11.84 -13.10
C SER A 705 42.09 -13.02 -12.86
N ARG A 706 41.86 -13.42 -11.61
CA ARG A 706 40.96 -14.53 -11.26
C ARG A 706 40.43 -14.36 -9.84
N ILE A 707 39.20 -14.81 -9.63
CA ILE A 707 38.60 -15.01 -8.31
C ILE A 707 37.99 -16.41 -8.23
N LYS A 708 38.11 -17.03 -7.06
CA LYS A 708 37.48 -18.31 -6.73
C LYS A 708 36.66 -18.16 -5.47
N ILE A 709 35.40 -18.60 -5.50
CA ILE A 709 34.44 -18.42 -4.41
C ILE A 709 33.97 -19.80 -3.92
N SER A 710 33.78 -19.92 -2.62
CA SER A 710 33.26 -21.08 -1.90
C SER A 710 32.25 -20.59 -0.87
N ALA A 711 30.97 -20.54 -1.25
CA ALA A 711 29.86 -20.33 -0.33
C ALA A 711 29.64 -21.58 0.58
N PRO A 712 29.03 -21.40 1.77
CA PRO A 712 28.74 -22.46 2.74
C PRO A 712 27.87 -23.62 2.23
#